data_AF-A0A9Q7BJA4-F1
#
_entry.id   AF-A0A9Q7BJA4-F1
#
_cell.length_a   1.000
_cell.length_b   1.000
_cell.length_c   1.000
_cell.angle_alpha   90.00
_cell.angle_beta   90.00
_cell.angle_gamma   90.00
#
_symmetry.space_group_name_H-M   'P 1'
#
loop_
_entity.id
_entity.type
_entity.pdbx_description
1 polymer ?
#
loop_
_entity_poly.entity_id
_entity_poly.type
_entity_poly.pdbx_seq_one_letter_code
_entity_poly.pdbx_strand_id
1 'polypeptide(L)'
;MDSIGINTHSGFGTGSYNNSAMVIDSLKYIGVDVVRDTFVSTGVDAPVLSALAAAGIKFDFVTSSDLPAASSAALTDYVTALRTFLAVNPGSISAIEGINEANIQAFSYNGSSSMAAAGQFQAALFGAVKADAALAHVPVYNLTLGLDSTTDYKALGNLAAYSDYANVHAYTNTSNSADATMEYSIALAKAAAAGDPLVVTETGYTTLQSSPNLGVSELAQAKLVLDNLLNAYQNGASKTFLYELFDTASTTTSAAEQHFGIFNEDGTPKIAAIALHNLTTILSYQGAPSETAAPATLNNLPSNAHSMTMTKAGGIYDIVLWTDKTVWNDKTDSDIGNAPTSVSVSLGSTQAVVYVYNPLLGTAPIAVYHNVSEIKVPLSDSPLIVEIGSNTAVVDASTHVAGHLTMTAAELVTTIGTLESATGLQSITLTGGSDLHVSSAATMQYMIVHDKETLSKIQGNFTFSVSYGQPTWQETQTFTSAGKLVSTTDAALANGVVQTASTVWADGSTAYNTYKSGILTQTDAVAVSGIRTITAFDASGKPTQLQIINPNGETSVASYLNGVVTNVYIHHADGTNEFQNYNVTGASYTTQIQKTDAKGAVFSVVRSHTDGSLDYTAFTKADGSKIVSYYDATGHLRSQVANRADGSLISSETDAADGSKTINTYDAAGHKVANLTVTATGTSTTSTYDTAGHLTQTSVKLPSGETTTTVYTNGVKTLIALQHADGTSEFQNYQVTGASYTTQIQKVGVNGVVYSVVRAHADGSLDYTELHNTDGSQVLTYYDATGHKKLQATTEADGDRTTLSYNAAGQLTHVLAEAANGDISNSTYSNGIKTNTVINHADHTNEFQAYNLTGTTYTTQIQKAYANGFVFSVVRTHADGSLDYTEVNNTGGSKVLTYYDATGHKLTQATTDVAGNHSTLSYNQAGMLTRDFEQHIDGSTETTAYTNGAKTTMWVLHADGSRDTYSYNVTGQSFATQRQSVDAHGNFTSIERDHADGTLDYTKSFATDGTTVATSYNATGHAVNTTTVHADKTKEVTVNLQDGTGDVRHESYSSANVLQKFNVAHQDGTTTAWALTNSQTMTGGRGNDTFYLYADDEKIQFTGGHDKVYSFDTSAPTTDHIVITTALAHAYSDLNLSQSGGDVLITVDHNNSILLTGTQLSNVHSDMFLFA
;
A
#
# COMPACT_ATOMS: atom_id res chain seq x y z
N MET A 1 -4.39 -21.30 -23.64
CA MET A 1 -3.65 -20.54 -22.61
C MET A 1 -2.56 -19.71 -23.25
N ASP A 2 -1.56 -20.32 -23.88
CA ASP A 2 -0.45 -19.61 -24.54
C ASP A 2 -0.84 -18.63 -25.66
N SER A 3 -2.08 -18.65 -26.13
CA SER A 3 -2.63 -17.73 -27.13
C SER A 3 -3.08 -16.37 -26.56
N ILE A 4 -3.05 -16.18 -25.24
CA ILE A 4 -3.49 -14.96 -24.58
C ILE A 4 -2.27 -14.15 -24.15
N GLY A 5 -2.26 -12.87 -24.49
CA GLY A 5 -1.32 -11.88 -23.98
C GLY A 5 -2.07 -10.60 -23.57
N ILE A 6 -1.34 -9.63 -23.02
CA ILE A 6 -1.89 -8.32 -22.67
C ILE A 6 -0.85 -7.22 -22.86
N ASN A 7 -1.29 -6.03 -23.23
CA ASN A 7 -0.44 -4.86 -23.34
C ASN A 7 -0.11 -4.33 -21.94
N THR A 8 1.15 -3.96 -21.77
CA THR A 8 1.68 -3.28 -20.60
C THR A 8 2.50 -2.08 -21.02
N HIS A 9 2.79 -1.19 -20.07
CA HIS A 9 3.62 0.00 -20.27
C HIS A 9 4.79 0.06 -19.28
N SER A 10 5.28 -1.11 -18.86
CA SER A 10 6.40 -1.26 -17.93
C SER A 10 7.73 -0.85 -18.52
N GLY A 11 7.87 -0.87 -19.85
CA GLY A 11 9.05 -0.35 -20.53
C GLY A 11 9.27 1.16 -20.37
N PHE A 12 8.23 1.91 -19.99
CA PHE A 12 8.34 3.35 -19.68
C PHE A 12 8.61 3.64 -18.19
N GLY A 13 8.43 2.66 -17.30
CA GLY A 13 8.66 2.79 -15.86
C GLY A 13 7.85 3.89 -15.15
N THR A 14 6.69 4.28 -15.69
CA THR A 14 5.82 5.32 -15.12
C THR A 14 4.49 4.78 -14.61
N GLY A 15 3.85 5.53 -13.69
CA GLY A 15 2.53 5.19 -13.14
C GLY A 15 2.52 3.82 -12.46
N SER A 16 1.40 3.11 -12.58
CA SER A 16 1.20 1.75 -12.06
C SER A 16 2.23 0.75 -12.55
N TYR A 17 2.72 0.92 -13.79
CA TYR A 17 3.66 0.00 -14.41
C TYR A 17 5.09 0.11 -13.86
N ASN A 18 5.41 1.12 -13.03
CA ASN A 18 6.65 1.16 -12.26
C ASN A 18 6.66 0.13 -11.10
N ASN A 19 5.52 -0.45 -10.76
CA ASN A 19 5.38 -1.44 -9.68
C ASN A 19 5.38 -2.86 -10.25
N SER A 20 6.56 -3.50 -10.31
CA SER A 20 6.69 -4.83 -10.93
C SER A 20 5.95 -5.93 -10.16
N ALA A 21 5.88 -5.84 -8.82
CA ALA A 21 5.17 -6.83 -8.00
C ALA A 21 3.68 -6.84 -8.33
N MET A 22 3.05 -5.67 -8.38
CA MET A 22 1.64 -5.55 -8.76
C MET A 22 1.37 -6.03 -10.19
N VAL A 23 2.23 -5.67 -11.15
CA VAL A 23 2.12 -6.19 -12.52
C VAL A 23 2.19 -7.73 -12.53
N ILE A 24 3.16 -8.33 -11.82
CA ILE A 24 3.33 -9.79 -11.74
C ILE A 24 2.10 -10.44 -11.12
N ASP A 25 1.58 -9.90 -10.02
CA ASP A 25 0.44 -10.49 -9.32
C ASP A 25 -0.85 -10.37 -10.13
N SER A 26 -1.07 -9.24 -10.82
CA SER A 26 -2.20 -9.06 -11.75
C SER A 26 -2.11 -10.01 -12.95
N LEU A 27 -0.93 -10.19 -13.54
CA LEU A 27 -0.71 -11.13 -14.65
C LEU A 27 -0.92 -12.59 -14.21
N LYS A 28 -0.39 -12.97 -13.04
CA LYS A 28 -0.62 -14.28 -12.43
C LYS A 28 -2.10 -14.51 -12.14
N TYR A 29 -2.81 -13.50 -11.63
CA TYR A 29 -4.24 -13.56 -11.38
C TYR A 29 -5.00 -13.93 -12.65
N ILE A 30 -4.79 -13.22 -13.77
CA ILE A 30 -5.49 -13.55 -15.03
C ILE A 30 -4.92 -14.77 -15.77
N GLY A 31 -3.81 -15.35 -15.31
CA GLY A 31 -3.17 -16.53 -15.92
C GLY A 31 -2.45 -16.22 -17.23
N VAL A 32 -1.83 -15.04 -17.35
CA VAL A 32 -1.09 -14.56 -18.53
C VAL A 32 0.40 -14.42 -18.20
N ASP A 33 1.27 -14.94 -19.08
CA ASP A 33 2.74 -14.87 -18.92
C ASP A 33 3.46 -14.20 -20.11
N VAL A 34 2.71 -13.68 -21.09
CA VAL A 34 3.26 -12.94 -22.23
C VAL A 34 2.61 -11.57 -22.30
N VAL A 35 3.45 -10.54 -22.34
CA VAL A 35 3.02 -9.14 -22.45
C VAL A 35 3.57 -8.51 -23.71
N ARG A 36 2.83 -7.54 -24.23
CA ARG A 36 3.32 -6.63 -25.25
C ARG A 36 3.71 -5.32 -24.59
N ASP A 37 4.94 -4.89 -24.81
CA ASP A 37 5.47 -3.68 -24.17
C ASP A 37 6.48 -2.99 -25.10
N THR A 38 6.92 -1.80 -24.72
CA THR A 38 8.02 -1.12 -25.39
C THR A 38 9.37 -1.50 -24.76
N PHE A 39 10.45 -1.34 -25.51
CA PHE A 39 11.80 -1.52 -24.99
C PHE A 39 12.58 -0.21 -25.01
N VAL A 40 12.72 0.45 -23.85
CA VAL A 40 13.48 1.69 -23.68
C VAL A 40 14.89 1.35 -23.19
N SER A 41 15.89 1.54 -24.06
CA SER A 41 17.26 1.06 -23.83
C SER A 41 18.10 1.87 -22.82
N THR A 42 17.65 3.03 -22.34
CA THR A 42 18.45 3.90 -21.45
C THR A 42 17.71 4.36 -20.19
N GLY A 43 18.20 3.92 -19.03
CA GLY A 43 18.09 4.61 -17.74
C GLY A 43 16.71 4.54 -17.09
N VAL A 44 16.67 3.96 -15.90
CA VAL A 44 15.54 3.83 -14.96
C VAL A 44 14.57 2.65 -15.18
N ASP A 45 14.34 2.15 -16.40
CA ASP A 45 13.23 1.19 -16.65
C ASP A 45 13.65 -0.29 -16.86
N ALA A 46 14.94 -0.55 -17.11
CA ALA A 46 15.50 -1.90 -17.20
C ALA A 46 15.26 -2.77 -15.94
N PRO A 47 15.26 -2.24 -14.70
CA PRO A 47 15.00 -3.04 -13.50
C PRO A 47 13.58 -3.61 -13.46
N VAL A 48 12.56 -2.87 -13.90
CA VAL A 48 11.17 -3.34 -13.92
C VAL A 48 11.03 -4.47 -14.94
N LEU A 49 11.44 -4.24 -16.19
CA LEU A 49 11.41 -5.29 -17.23
C LEU A 49 12.22 -6.53 -16.84
N SER A 50 13.37 -6.36 -16.17
CA SER A 50 14.17 -7.49 -15.67
C SER A 50 13.49 -8.22 -14.51
N ALA A 51 12.79 -7.52 -13.62
CA ALA A 51 12.02 -8.15 -12.54
C ALA A 51 10.85 -8.97 -13.09
N LEU A 52 10.12 -8.43 -14.07
CA LEU A 52 9.07 -9.15 -14.80
C LEU A 52 9.64 -10.39 -15.52
N ALA A 53 10.77 -10.24 -16.22
CA ALA A 53 11.45 -11.36 -16.89
C ALA A 53 11.91 -12.44 -15.90
N ALA A 54 12.45 -12.05 -14.75
CA ALA A 54 12.85 -12.96 -13.69
C ALA A 54 11.65 -13.71 -13.07
N ALA A 55 10.46 -13.11 -13.09
CA ALA A 55 9.20 -13.75 -12.72
C ALA A 55 8.61 -14.66 -13.83
N GLY A 56 9.30 -14.78 -14.98
CA GLY A 56 8.89 -15.64 -16.09
C GLY A 56 8.03 -14.96 -17.14
N ILE A 57 7.80 -13.65 -17.04
CA ILE A 57 7.05 -12.88 -18.04
C ILE A 57 7.89 -12.74 -19.31
N LYS A 58 7.25 -12.99 -20.47
CA LYS A 58 7.87 -12.88 -21.79
C LYS A 58 7.33 -11.66 -22.53
N PHE A 59 8.16 -11.03 -23.34
CA PHE A 59 7.86 -9.75 -23.99
C PHE A 59 7.75 -9.92 -25.50
N ASP A 60 6.68 -9.41 -26.07
CA ASP A 60 6.71 -8.87 -27.42
C ASP A 60 7.12 -7.40 -27.31
N PHE A 61 8.28 -7.05 -27.88
CA PHE A 61 8.78 -5.68 -27.83
C PHE A 61 8.43 -4.92 -29.11
N VAL A 62 7.46 -4.01 -29.02
CA VAL A 62 7.12 -3.10 -30.12
C VAL A 62 8.22 -2.07 -30.34
N THR A 63 8.57 -1.85 -31.60
CA THR A 63 9.58 -0.85 -31.97
C THR A 63 8.98 0.54 -31.93
N SER A 64 9.61 1.46 -31.19
CA SER A 64 9.20 2.87 -31.15
C SER A 64 9.19 3.51 -32.55
N SER A 65 8.13 4.26 -32.86
CA SER A 65 7.96 5.03 -34.10
C SER A 65 9.00 6.16 -34.28
N ASP A 66 9.75 6.50 -33.23
CA ASP A 66 10.87 7.47 -33.29
C ASP A 66 12.18 6.83 -33.77
N LEU A 67 12.35 5.51 -33.60
CA LEU A 67 13.58 4.81 -33.97
C LEU A 67 13.95 4.95 -35.46
N PRO A 68 13.02 4.86 -36.43
CA PRO A 68 13.33 5.05 -37.85
C PRO A 68 13.92 6.42 -38.19
N ALA A 69 13.55 7.46 -37.44
CA ALA A 69 13.97 8.85 -37.69
C ALA A 69 15.31 9.18 -37.00
N ALA A 70 15.75 8.31 -36.09
CA ALA A 70 17.01 8.47 -35.37
C ALA A 70 18.23 8.27 -36.30
N SER A 71 19.43 8.41 -35.75
CA SER A 71 20.66 8.23 -36.53
C SER A 71 20.77 6.81 -37.11
N SER A 72 21.56 6.63 -38.16
CA SER A 72 21.80 5.30 -38.75
C SER A 72 22.41 4.27 -37.77
N ALA A 73 23.00 4.72 -36.66
CA ALA A 73 23.50 3.86 -35.60
C ALA A 73 22.38 3.37 -34.64
N ALA A 74 21.26 4.09 -34.55
CA ALA A 74 20.22 3.85 -33.55
C ALA A 74 19.60 2.45 -33.65
N LEU A 75 19.36 1.94 -34.87
CA LEU A 75 18.88 0.56 -35.04
C LEU A 75 19.91 -0.48 -34.54
N THR A 76 21.21 -0.21 -34.73
CA THR A 76 22.26 -1.09 -34.21
C THR A 76 22.33 -1.04 -32.68
N ASP A 77 22.15 0.15 -32.10
CA ASP A 77 22.11 0.34 -30.65
C ASP A 77 20.88 -0.35 -30.03
N TYR A 78 19.72 -0.25 -30.68
CA TYR A 78 18.49 -0.94 -30.28
C TYR A 78 18.66 -2.47 -30.26
N VAL A 79 19.18 -3.05 -31.36
CA VAL A 79 19.48 -4.49 -31.44
C VAL A 79 20.52 -4.91 -30.40
N THR A 80 21.53 -4.07 -30.15
CA THR A 80 22.54 -4.32 -29.10
C THR A 80 21.92 -4.33 -27.71
N ALA A 81 20.97 -3.44 -27.45
CA ALA A 81 20.27 -3.35 -26.17
C ALA A 81 19.34 -4.55 -25.95
N LEU A 82 18.58 -4.97 -26.97
CA LEU A 82 17.77 -6.21 -26.92
C LEU A 82 18.62 -7.45 -26.66
N ARG A 83 19.77 -7.58 -27.35
CA ARG A 83 20.73 -8.68 -27.09
C ARG A 83 21.24 -8.66 -25.66
N THR A 84 21.55 -7.47 -25.14
CA THR A 84 22.06 -7.31 -23.77
C THR A 84 20.99 -7.71 -22.75
N PHE A 85 19.74 -7.31 -22.97
CA PHE A 85 18.60 -7.71 -22.15
C PHE A 85 18.39 -9.23 -22.18
N LEU A 86 18.38 -9.85 -23.37
CA LEU A 86 18.24 -11.30 -23.53
C LEU A 86 19.40 -12.09 -22.89
N ALA A 87 20.61 -11.55 -22.90
CA ALA A 87 21.77 -12.18 -22.26
C ALA A 87 21.64 -12.23 -20.72
N VAL A 88 20.99 -11.23 -20.13
CA VAL A 88 20.69 -11.19 -18.67
C VAL A 88 19.44 -12.01 -18.34
N ASN A 89 18.44 -11.99 -19.22
CA ASN A 89 17.14 -12.60 -19.04
C ASN A 89 16.87 -13.63 -20.16
N PRO A 90 17.50 -14.81 -20.14
CA PRO A 90 17.38 -15.77 -21.23
C PRO A 90 15.95 -16.27 -21.40
N GLY A 91 15.45 -16.24 -22.65
CA GLY A 91 14.11 -16.70 -23.00
C GLY A 91 12.97 -15.71 -22.70
N SER A 92 13.28 -14.48 -22.29
CA SER A 92 12.28 -13.47 -21.97
C SER A 92 11.75 -12.71 -23.19
N ILE A 93 12.41 -12.73 -24.35
CA ILE A 93 11.90 -12.09 -25.57
C ILE A 93 11.12 -13.11 -26.38
N SER A 94 9.79 -12.94 -26.43
CA SER A 94 8.89 -13.77 -27.23
C SER A 94 8.82 -13.34 -28.70
N ALA A 95 8.92 -12.03 -28.96
CA ALA A 95 8.96 -11.45 -30.29
C ALA A 95 9.56 -10.03 -30.28
N ILE A 96 9.96 -9.56 -31.45
CA ILE A 96 10.28 -8.15 -31.72
C ILE A 96 9.32 -7.68 -32.81
N GLU A 97 8.54 -6.66 -32.52
CA GLU A 97 7.51 -6.15 -33.43
C GLU A 97 8.00 -4.90 -34.17
N GLY A 98 7.47 -4.71 -35.38
CA GLY A 98 7.65 -3.50 -36.17
C GLY A 98 7.13 -2.23 -35.49
N ILE A 99 7.06 -1.13 -36.25
CA ILE A 99 6.52 0.14 -35.72
C ILE A 99 5.01 0.08 -35.52
N ASN A 100 4.52 0.78 -34.51
CA ASN A 100 3.12 0.82 -34.14
C ASN A 100 2.30 1.73 -35.07
N GLU A 101 1.20 1.20 -35.63
CA GLU A 101 0.16 1.97 -36.35
C GLU A 101 0.70 3.01 -37.35
N ALA A 102 1.57 2.56 -38.26
CA ALA A 102 2.40 3.44 -39.08
C ALA A 102 1.63 4.47 -39.93
N ASN A 103 0.36 4.23 -40.26
CA ASN A 103 -0.47 5.13 -41.06
C ASN A 103 -1.06 6.31 -40.28
N ILE A 104 -1.17 6.22 -38.95
CA ILE A 104 -1.75 7.27 -38.10
C ILE A 104 -0.77 7.84 -37.09
N GLN A 105 0.31 7.12 -36.78
CA GLN A 105 1.37 7.61 -35.90
C GLN A 105 2.53 8.26 -36.67
N ALA A 106 3.15 9.27 -36.08
CA ALA A 106 4.25 9.98 -36.70
C ALA A 106 5.52 9.10 -36.73
N PHE A 107 6.09 8.92 -37.92
CA PHE A 107 7.41 8.31 -38.12
C PHE A 107 8.10 8.97 -39.32
N SER A 108 9.41 8.76 -39.47
CA SER A 108 10.14 9.15 -40.69
C SER A 108 11.31 8.21 -40.91
N TYR A 109 11.42 7.62 -42.10
CA TYR A 109 12.55 6.80 -42.48
C TYR A 109 13.14 7.30 -43.79
N ASN A 110 14.45 7.56 -43.82
CA ASN A 110 15.14 8.18 -44.96
C ASN A 110 14.45 9.46 -45.48
N GLY A 111 13.86 10.25 -44.57
CA GLY A 111 13.17 11.51 -44.89
C GLY A 111 11.75 11.34 -45.46
N SER A 112 11.15 10.15 -45.38
CA SER A 112 9.79 9.85 -45.84
C SER A 112 8.95 9.20 -44.74
N SER A 113 7.68 9.57 -44.67
CA SER A 113 6.66 8.96 -43.80
C SER A 113 5.62 8.15 -44.58
N SER A 114 5.97 7.69 -45.80
CA SER A 114 5.06 6.91 -46.64
C SER A 114 4.99 5.45 -46.18
N MET A 115 3.91 4.74 -46.52
CA MET A 115 3.80 3.29 -46.23
C MET A 115 4.94 2.47 -46.86
N ALA A 116 5.46 2.90 -48.01
CA ALA A 116 6.66 2.29 -48.58
C ALA A 116 7.91 2.51 -47.71
N ALA A 117 8.04 3.67 -47.05
CA ALA A 117 9.13 3.94 -46.12
C ALA A 117 8.98 3.12 -44.81
N ALA A 118 7.76 2.92 -44.33
CA ALA A 118 7.47 2.00 -43.22
C ALA A 118 7.91 0.57 -43.55
N GLY A 119 7.53 0.06 -44.73
CA GLY A 119 7.96 -1.27 -45.20
C GLY A 119 9.48 -1.40 -45.39
N GLN A 120 10.16 -0.33 -45.82
CA GLN A 120 11.63 -0.30 -45.88
C GLN A 120 12.27 -0.38 -44.49
N PHE A 121 11.69 0.30 -43.49
CA PHE A 121 12.17 0.19 -42.12
C PHE A 121 11.92 -1.21 -41.55
N GLN A 122 10.76 -1.82 -41.80
CA GLN A 122 10.48 -3.21 -41.43
C GLN A 122 11.56 -4.18 -41.97
N ALA A 123 11.93 -4.02 -43.25
CA ALA A 123 13.00 -4.80 -43.85
C ALA A 123 14.36 -4.60 -43.17
N ALA A 124 14.67 -3.36 -42.76
CA ALA A 124 15.90 -3.05 -42.04
C ALA A 124 15.92 -3.66 -40.63
N LEU A 125 14.81 -3.55 -39.88
CA LEU A 125 14.65 -4.15 -38.55
C LEU A 125 14.79 -5.67 -38.63
N PHE A 126 14.03 -6.33 -39.50
CA PHE A 126 14.10 -7.78 -39.71
C PHE A 126 15.52 -8.23 -40.04
N GLY A 127 16.17 -7.56 -40.99
CA GLY A 127 17.56 -7.85 -41.37
C GLY A 127 18.54 -7.71 -40.21
N ALA A 128 18.39 -6.69 -39.38
CA ALA A 128 19.26 -6.45 -38.22
C ALA A 128 19.06 -7.51 -37.12
N VAL A 129 17.81 -7.88 -36.82
CA VAL A 129 17.48 -8.93 -35.84
C VAL A 129 17.99 -10.29 -36.31
N LYS A 130 17.72 -10.67 -37.57
CA LYS A 130 18.13 -11.97 -38.11
C LYS A 130 19.65 -12.10 -38.31
N ALA A 131 20.37 -10.97 -38.40
CA ALA A 131 21.83 -10.97 -38.49
C ALA A 131 22.53 -11.13 -37.13
N ASP A 132 21.88 -10.78 -36.02
CA ASP A 132 22.47 -10.96 -34.68
C ASP A 132 22.29 -12.41 -34.20
N ALA A 133 23.40 -13.10 -33.92
CA ALA A 133 23.39 -14.52 -33.58
C ALA A 133 22.58 -14.85 -32.31
N ALA A 134 22.45 -13.91 -31.37
CA ALA A 134 21.67 -14.11 -30.16
C ALA A 134 20.17 -13.90 -30.40
N LEU A 135 19.78 -13.08 -31.38
CA LEU A 135 18.38 -12.73 -31.65
C LEU A 135 17.79 -13.41 -32.89
N ALA A 136 18.61 -14.06 -33.72
CA ALA A 136 18.15 -14.65 -34.98
C ALA A 136 17.02 -15.70 -34.84
N HIS A 137 16.89 -16.32 -33.67
CA HIS A 137 15.83 -17.26 -33.33
C HIS A 137 14.55 -16.61 -32.83
N VAL A 138 14.59 -15.32 -32.46
CA VAL A 138 13.44 -14.56 -31.99
C VAL A 138 12.54 -14.23 -33.19
N PRO A 139 11.23 -14.53 -33.13
CA PRO A 139 10.26 -14.11 -34.13
C PRO A 139 10.21 -12.59 -34.29
N VAL A 140 10.05 -12.12 -35.52
CA VAL A 140 9.81 -10.72 -35.84
C VAL A 140 8.37 -10.56 -36.31
N TYR A 141 7.54 -9.88 -35.52
CA TYR A 141 6.18 -9.55 -35.93
C TYR A 141 6.21 -8.38 -36.91
N ASN A 142 5.30 -8.40 -37.89
CA ASN A 142 5.18 -7.29 -38.82
C ASN A 142 4.72 -6.01 -38.09
N LEU A 143 4.92 -4.85 -38.72
CA LEU A 143 4.34 -3.59 -38.24
C LEU A 143 2.81 -3.62 -38.33
N THR A 144 2.15 -2.73 -37.60
CA THR A 144 0.69 -2.59 -37.59
C THR A 144 0.23 -1.30 -38.26
N LEU A 145 -1.03 -1.28 -38.70
CA LEU A 145 -1.74 -0.10 -39.16
C LEU A 145 -2.94 0.12 -38.23
N GLY A 146 -3.25 1.37 -37.89
CA GLY A 146 -4.47 1.73 -37.17
C GLY A 146 -5.62 2.01 -38.13
N LEU A 147 -6.87 1.85 -37.69
CA LEU A 147 -8.07 2.10 -38.51
C LEU A 147 -8.02 1.36 -39.88
N ASP A 148 -7.85 0.04 -39.84
CA ASP A 148 -7.54 -0.82 -40.99
C ASP A 148 -8.32 -0.49 -42.28
N SER A 149 -7.58 -0.23 -43.36
CA SER A 149 -8.17 0.10 -44.67
C SER A 149 -7.47 -0.62 -45.82
N THR A 150 -8.25 -1.06 -46.81
CA THR A 150 -7.68 -1.71 -48.02
C THR A 150 -6.68 -0.80 -48.75
N THR A 151 -6.84 0.52 -48.67
CA THR A 151 -5.96 1.49 -49.33
C THR A 151 -4.57 1.51 -48.71
N ASP A 152 -4.47 1.56 -47.39
CA ASP A 152 -3.19 1.69 -46.69
C ASP A 152 -2.39 0.39 -46.75
N TYR A 153 -3.04 -0.77 -46.55
CA TYR A 153 -2.38 -2.08 -46.74
C TYR A 153 -1.88 -2.28 -48.17
N LYS A 154 -2.63 -1.79 -49.17
CA LYS A 154 -2.17 -1.83 -50.56
C LYS A 154 -0.96 -0.91 -50.80
N ALA A 155 -0.90 0.22 -50.12
CA ALA A 155 0.24 1.15 -50.17
C ALA A 155 1.48 0.61 -49.43
N LEU A 156 1.27 -0.19 -48.37
CA LEU A 156 2.32 -0.89 -47.63
C LEU A 156 2.92 -2.03 -48.47
N GLY A 157 2.07 -2.80 -49.13
CA GLY A 157 2.48 -3.96 -49.93
C GLY A 157 2.71 -5.22 -49.10
N ASN A 158 3.24 -6.25 -49.73
CA ASN A 158 3.53 -7.53 -49.07
C ASN A 158 4.94 -7.53 -48.45
N LEU A 159 5.00 -7.77 -47.15
CA LEU A 159 6.18 -7.77 -46.29
C LEU A 159 6.55 -9.16 -45.77
N ALA A 160 5.95 -10.25 -46.26
CA ALA A 160 6.23 -11.63 -45.82
C ALA A 160 7.72 -12.05 -45.88
N ALA A 161 8.56 -11.35 -46.66
CA ALA A 161 10.01 -11.58 -46.67
C ALA A 161 10.76 -10.95 -45.48
N TYR A 162 10.07 -10.11 -44.69
CA TYR A 162 10.59 -9.24 -43.64
C TYR A 162 9.76 -9.33 -42.35
N SER A 163 9.01 -10.42 -42.18
CA SER A 163 8.25 -10.79 -40.99
C SER A 163 8.28 -12.30 -40.83
N ASP A 164 8.04 -12.78 -39.60
CA ASP A 164 7.72 -14.18 -39.31
C ASP A 164 6.23 -14.36 -39.01
N TYR A 165 5.52 -13.27 -38.67
CA TYR A 165 4.08 -13.25 -38.40
C TYR A 165 3.42 -12.02 -39.05
N ALA A 166 2.26 -12.23 -39.67
CA ALA A 166 1.31 -11.16 -39.95
C ALA A 166 0.78 -10.58 -38.63
N ASN A 167 0.60 -9.26 -38.57
CA ASN A 167 0.23 -8.56 -37.35
C ASN A 167 -0.87 -7.53 -37.61
N VAL A 168 -1.76 -7.32 -36.63
CA VAL A 168 -2.94 -6.45 -36.75
C VAL A 168 -3.40 -5.91 -35.40
N HIS A 169 -3.96 -4.69 -35.41
CA HIS A 169 -4.74 -4.13 -34.30
C HIS A 169 -6.24 -4.29 -34.60
N ALA A 170 -6.86 -5.37 -34.13
CA ALA A 170 -8.23 -5.73 -34.49
C ALA A 170 -9.27 -5.13 -33.52
N TYR A 171 -9.41 -3.80 -33.51
CA TYR A 171 -10.44 -3.11 -32.72
C TYR A 171 -11.82 -3.21 -33.37
N THR A 172 -12.78 -3.77 -32.63
CA THR A 172 -14.12 -4.10 -33.10
C THR A 172 -15.15 -3.10 -32.58
N ASN A 173 -15.79 -2.35 -33.47
CA ASN A 173 -16.81 -1.35 -33.10
C ASN A 173 -18.02 -2.02 -32.43
N THR A 174 -18.48 -1.47 -31.30
CA THR A 174 -19.66 -1.89 -30.52
C THR A 174 -20.95 -1.98 -31.33
N SER A 175 -21.10 -1.17 -32.38
CA SER A 175 -22.27 -1.16 -33.28
C SER A 175 -22.22 -2.23 -34.39
N ASN A 176 -21.11 -2.93 -34.58
CA ASN A 176 -20.92 -3.94 -35.63
C ASN A 176 -20.89 -5.36 -35.05
N SER A 177 -20.97 -6.38 -35.92
CA SER A 177 -20.58 -7.75 -35.56
C SER A 177 -19.08 -7.76 -35.25
N ALA A 178 -18.72 -8.22 -34.06
CA ALA A 178 -17.33 -8.21 -33.60
C ALA A 178 -16.50 -9.17 -34.46
N ASP A 179 -17.03 -10.37 -34.73
CA ASP A 179 -16.33 -11.39 -35.49
C ASP A 179 -16.10 -10.96 -36.95
N ALA A 180 -17.13 -10.46 -37.64
CA ALA A 180 -17.00 -10.03 -39.03
C ALA A 180 -16.02 -8.85 -39.20
N THR A 181 -15.97 -7.94 -38.21
CA THR A 181 -15.00 -6.83 -38.20
C THR A 181 -13.58 -7.36 -38.02
N MET A 182 -13.40 -8.32 -37.11
CA MET A 182 -12.11 -8.96 -36.85
C MET A 182 -11.62 -9.77 -38.05
N GLU A 183 -12.47 -10.56 -38.71
CA GLU A 183 -12.16 -11.28 -39.95
C GLU A 183 -11.63 -10.34 -41.04
N TYR A 184 -12.25 -9.17 -41.20
CA TYR A 184 -11.84 -8.16 -42.17
C TYR A 184 -10.43 -7.63 -41.88
N SER A 185 -10.17 -7.19 -40.65
CA SER A 185 -8.83 -6.73 -40.22
C SER A 185 -7.77 -7.81 -40.40
N ILE A 186 -8.06 -9.03 -39.97
CA ILE A 186 -7.16 -10.19 -40.12
C ILE A 186 -6.85 -10.49 -41.58
N ALA A 187 -7.85 -10.42 -42.47
CA ALA A 187 -7.65 -10.69 -43.89
C ALA A 187 -6.70 -9.66 -44.54
N LEU A 188 -6.78 -8.39 -44.14
CA LEU A 188 -5.90 -7.34 -44.63
C LEU A 188 -4.45 -7.56 -44.17
N ALA A 189 -4.24 -7.85 -42.89
CA ALA A 189 -2.91 -8.14 -42.36
C ALA A 189 -2.27 -9.38 -43.00
N LYS A 190 -3.03 -10.47 -43.15
CA LYS A 190 -2.57 -11.68 -43.88
C LYS A 190 -2.24 -11.39 -45.34
N ALA A 191 -2.93 -10.46 -46.00
CA ALA A 191 -2.58 -10.06 -47.36
C ALA A 191 -1.25 -9.29 -47.44
N ALA A 192 -0.91 -8.52 -46.40
CA ALA A 192 0.35 -7.78 -46.29
C ALA A 192 1.52 -8.62 -45.74
N ALA A 193 1.30 -9.85 -45.28
CA ALA A 193 2.33 -10.81 -44.93
C ALA A 193 1.88 -12.22 -45.37
N ALA A 194 1.74 -12.40 -46.68
CA ALA A 194 1.13 -13.59 -47.27
C ALA A 194 1.92 -14.87 -46.95
N GLY A 195 1.28 -15.79 -46.22
CA GLY A 195 1.85 -17.08 -45.83
C GLY A 195 2.30 -17.15 -44.38
N ASP A 196 2.43 -16.00 -43.71
CA ASP A 196 2.84 -15.95 -42.31
C ASP A 196 1.67 -16.31 -41.38
N PRO A 197 1.93 -16.96 -40.24
CA PRO A 197 0.96 -17.06 -39.14
C PRO A 197 0.54 -15.68 -38.63
N LEU A 198 -0.60 -15.60 -37.96
CA LEU A 198 -1.20 -14.34 -37.50
C LEU A 198 -1.01 -14.13 -36.00
N VAL A 199 -0.74 -12.90 -35.61
CA VAL A 199 -0.92 -12.38 -34.24
C VAL A 199 -1.80 -11.12 -34.24
N VAL A 200 -2.49 -10.87 -33.13
CA VAL A 200 -3.25 -9.65 -32.87
C VAL A 200 -2.57 -8.95 -31.71
N THR A 201 -1.80 -7.90 -31.95
CA THR A 201 -1.03 -7.22 -30.90
C THR A 201 -1.81 -6.18 -30.10
N GLU A 202 -2.98 -5.77 -30.58
CA GLU A 202 -3.93 -4.98 -29.80
C GLU A 202 -5.39 -5.26 -30.19
N THR A 203 -6.25 -5.35 -29.17
CA THR A 203 -7.71 -5.25 -29.27
C THR A 203 -8.27 -4.99 -27.86
N GLY A 204 -9.39 -4.27 -27.74
CA GLY A 204 -9.95 -3.95 -26.43
C GLY A 204 -11.06 -2.92 -26.48
N TYR A 205 -11.54 -2.54 -25.29
CA TYR A 205 -12.64 -1.61 -25.07
C TYR A 205 -12.36 -0.74 -23.85
N THR A 206 -12.76 0.53 -23.92
CA THR A 206 -12.59 1.49 -22.82
C THR A 206 -13.84 1.57 -21.96
N THR A 207 -13.69 1.64 -20.64
CA THR A 207 -14.81 1.83 -19.70
C THR A 207 -15.28 3.28 -19.63
N LEU A 208 -14.70 4.18 -20.43
CA LEU A 208 -15.25 5.51 -20.66
C LEU A 208 -16.44 5.41 -21.62
N GLN A 209 -17.65 5.23 -21.07
CA GLN A 209 -18.89 4.99 -21.82
C GLN A 209 -19.16 6.02 -22.94
N SER A 210 -18.81 7.29 -22.72
CA SER A 210 -19.02 8.36 -23.72
C SER A 210 -18.02 8.33 -24.89
N SER A 211 -17.04 7.43 -24.88
CA SER A 211 -16.07 7.27 -25.95
C SER A 211 -16.74 6.62 -27.18
N PRO A 212 -16.70 7.25 -28.37
CA PRO A 212 -17.35 6.69 -29.54
C PRO A 212 -16.80 5.31 -29.94
N ASN A 213 -17.69 4.39 -30.33
CA ASN A 213 -17.42 3.07 -30.94
C ASN A 213 -16.76 2.00 -30.04
N LEU A 214 -16.07 2.40 -28.96
CA LEU A 214 -15.33 1.47 -28.08
C LEU A 214 -15.64 1.70 -26.58
N GLY A 215 -16.38 2.75 -26.24
CA GLY A 215 -16.79 3.08 -24.88
C GLY A 215 -17.93 2.20 -24.38
N VAL A 216 -17.75 1.52 -23.25
CA VAL A 216 -18.70 0.54 -22.72
C VAL A 216 -18.76 0.57 -21.18
N SER A 217 -19.71 -0.14 -20.56
CA SER A 217 -19.67 -0.45 -19.12
C SER A 217 -18.62 -1.53 -18.81
N GLU A 218 -18.23 -1.71 -17.54
CA GLU A 218 -17.35 -2.83 -17.13
C GLU A 218 -17.95 -4.21 -17.49
N LEU A 219 -19.27 -4.36 -17.43
CA LEU A 219 -19.96 -5.60 -17.77
C LEU A 219 -19.85 -5.90 -19.27
N ALA A 220 -20.10 -4.91 -20.12
CA ALA A 220 -19.93 -5.03 -21.56
C ALA A 220 -18.46 -5.23 -21.95
N GLN A 221 -17.51 -4.55 -21.29
CA GLN A 221 -16.07 -4.77 -21.47
C GLN A 221 -15.72 -6.24 -21.21
N ALA A 222 -16.22 -6.82 -20.12
CA ALA A 222 -15.95 -8.21 -19.77
C ALA A 222 -16.47 -9.19 -20.84
N LYS A 223 -17.72 -9.04 -21.30
CA LYS A 223 -18.30 -9.89 -22.36
C LYS A 223 -17.48 -9.80 -23.65
N LEU A 224 -17.22 -8.58 -24.12
CA LEU A 224 -16.56 -8.33 -25.40
C LEU A 224 -15.07 -8.73 -25.39
N VAL A 225 -14.37 -8.59 -24.27
CA VAL A 225 -12.98 -9.06 -24.13
C VAL A 225 -12.89 -10.58 -24.25
N LEU A 226 -13.80 -11.33 -23.63
CA LEU A 226 -13.84 -12.78 -23.78
C LEU A 226 -14.17 -13.20 -25.21
N ASP A 227 -15.16 -12.55 -25.83
CA ASP A 227 -15.54 -12.80 -27.23
C ASP A 227 -14.39 -12.48 -28.20
N ASN A 228 -13.67 -11.36 -28.02
CA ASN A 228 -12.53 -11.00 -28.85
C ASN A 228 -11.41 -12.04 -28.78
N LEU A 229 -11.13 -12.60 -27.60
CA LEU A 229 -10.14 -13.67 -27.46
C LEU A 229 -10.57 -14.95 -28.20
N LEU A 230 -11.84 -15.35 -28.05
CA LEU A 230 -12.38 -16.56 -28.68
C LEU A 230 -12.49 -16.41 -30.21
N ASN A 231 -12.98 -15.27 -30.70
CA ASN A 231 -13.07 -14.95 -32.12
C ASN A 231 -11.68 -14.86 -32.76
N ALA A 232 -10.73 -14.16 -32.13
CA ALA A 232 -9.37 -14.06 -32.66
C ALA A 232 -8.71 -15.44 -32.80
N TYR A 233 -8.83 -16.29 -31.78
CA TYR A 233 -8.32 -17.65 -31.83
C TYR A 233 -9.00 -18.47 -32.93
N GLN A 234 -10.34 -18.41 -33.03
CA GLN A 234 -11.10 -19.12 -34.07
C GLN A 234 -10.71 -18.66 -35.48
N ASN A 235 -10.38 -17.37 -35.66
CA ASN A 235 -9.92 -16.77 -36.92
C ASN A 235 -8.42 -17.03 -37.21
N GLY A 236 -7.78 -17.86 -36.38
CA GLY A 236 -6.43 -18.36 -36.57
C GLY A 236 -5.33 -17.45 -36.04
N ALA A 237 -5.63 -16.55 -35.11
CA ALA A 237 -4.61 -15.85 -34.35
C ALA A 237 -3.87 -16.83 -33.44
N SER A 238 -2.55 -16.88 -33.57
CA SER A 238 -1.69 -17.69 -32.69
C SER A 238 -1.54 -17.06 -31.31
N LYS A 239 -1.69 -15.73 -31.23
CA LYS A 239 -1.67 -14.95 -29.99
C LYS A 239 -2.50 -13.68 -30.16
N THR A 240 -3.20 -13.29 -29.10
CA THR A 240 -4.01 -12.07 -29.02
C THR A 240 -3.66 -11.31 -27.75
N PHE A 241 -3.31 -10.03 -27.89
CA PHE A 241 -2.97 -9.15 -26.79
C PHE A 241 -4.11 -8.16 -26.52
N LEU A 242 -4.67 -8.21 -25.31
CA LEU A 242 -5.68 -7.26 -24.86
C LEU A 242 -5.03 -5.89 -24.60
N TYR A 243 -5.71 -4.79 -24.91
CA TYR A 243 -5.31 -3.44 -24.54
C TYR A 243 -6.30 -2.90 -23.50
N GLU A 244 -5.92 -2.72 -22.22
CA GLU A 244 -4.59 -2.98 -21.61
C GLU A 244 -4.71 -3.52 -20.17
N LEU A 245 -3.58 -3.76 -19.48
CA LEU A 245 -3.59 -4.33 -18.13
C LEU A 245 -4.20 -3.37 -17.10
N PHE A 246 -3.65 -2.16 -16.94
CA PHE A 246 -4.10 -1.16 -15.96
C PHE A 246 -4.70 0.07 -16.62
N ASP A 247 -5.70 0.67 -15.99
CA ASP A 247 -6.04 2.07 -16.26
C ASP A 247 -4.85 2.98 -15.99
N THR A 248 -4.80 4.12 -16.66
CA THR A 248 -3.68 5.06 -16.56
C THR A 248 -4.15 6.44 -16.09
N ALA A 249 -3.63 6.97 -14.97
CA ALA A 249 -3.85 8.37 -14.62
C ALA A 249 -2.81 9.26 -15.34
N SER A 250 -3.02 9.48 -16.63
CA SER A 250 -2.17 10.40 -17.41
C SER A 250 -2.93 11.65 -17.82
N THR A 251 -2.30 12.82 -17.65
CA THR A 251 -2.85 14.10 -18.12
C THR A 251 -2.53 14.41 -19.58
N THR A 252 -1.69 13.58 -20.23
CA THR A 252 -1.21 13.80 -21.59
C THR A 252 -1.83 12.87 -22.61
N THR A 253 -2.59 11.85 -22.19
CA THR A 253 -3.35 10.95 -23.04
C THR A 253 -4.82 11.36 -23.12
N SER A 254 -5.55 10.84 -24.11
CA SER A 254 -6.99 11.10 -24.20
C SER A 254 -7.73 10.46 -23.01
N ALA A 255 -8.90 10.98 -22.64
CA ALA A 255 -9.68 10.42 -21.55
C ALA A 255 -10.05 8.94 -21.79
N ALA A 256 -10.22 8.52 -23.05
CA ALA A 256 -10.51 7.14 -23.40
C ALA A 256 -9.33 6.21 -23.09
N GLU A 257 -8.10 6.64 -23.40
CA GLU A 257 -6.85 5.89 -23.12
C GLU A 257 -6.67 5.60 -21.63
N GLN A 258 -7.22 6.45 -20.76
CA GLN A 258 -7.08 6.30 -19.30
C GLN A 258 -7.94 5.17 -18.73
N HIS A 259 -8.87 4.60 -19.51
CA HIS A 259 -9.93 3.68 -19.04
C HIS A 259 -9.97 2.35 -19.80
N PHE A 260 -8.91 1.97 -20.53
CA PHE A 260 -8.83 0.68 -21.25
C PHE A 260 -8.42 -0.50 -20.35
N GLY A 261 -7.90 -0.24 -19.16
CA GLY A 261 -7.45 -1.27 -18.24
C GLY A 261 -8.55 -2.26 -17.91
N ILE A 262 -8.21 -3.55 -17.86
CA ILE A 262 -9.05 -4.57 -17.23
C ILE A 262 -8.87 -4.61 -15.70
N PHE A 263 -7.87 -3.90 -15.18
CA PHE A 263 -7.68 -3.54 -13.79
C PHE A 263 -7.74 -2.01 -13.64
N ASN A 264 -8.14 -1.54 -12.46
CA ASN A 264 -7.98 -0.14 -12.09
C ASN A 264 -6.48 0.20 -11.89
N GLU A 265 -6.16 1.49 -11.82
CA GLU A 265 -4.79 1.98 -11.65
C GLU A 265 -4.08 1.38 -10.41
N ASP A 266 -4.83 1.12 -9.33
CA ASP A 266 -4.33 0.57 -8.07
C ASP A 266 -4.15 -0.96 -8.07
N GLY A 267 -4.42 -1.62 -9.20
CA GLY A 267 -4.32 -3.06 -9.38
C GLY A 267 -5.55 -3.84 -8.91
N THR A 268 -6.64 -3.18 -8.50
CA THR A 268 -7.91 -3.87 -8.22
C THR A 268 -8.56 -4.37 -9.52
N PRO A 269 -9.02 -5.63 -9.60
CA PRO A 269 -9.56 -6.19 -10.84
C PRO A 269 -10.94 -5.61 -11.15
N LYS A 270 -11.17 -5.18 -12.40
CA LYS A 270 -12.51 -4.90 -12.93
C LYS A 270 -13.22 -6.20 -13.30
N ILE A 271 -14.50 -6.12 -13.65
CA ILE A 271 -15.28 -7.29 -14.08
C ILE A 271 -14.58 -8.06 -15.21
N ALA A 272 -13.92 -7.38 -16.15
CA ALA A 272 -13.17 -8.01 -17.24
C ALA A 272 -11.99 -8.87 -16.76
N ALA A 273 -11.19 -8.39 -15.79
CA ALA A 273 -10.11 -9.19 -15.21
C ALA A 273 -10.63 -10.40 -14.43
N ILE A 274 -11.73 -10.24 -13.69
CA ILE A 274 -12.39 -11.36 -12.98
C ILE A 274 -12.90 -12.41 -13.97
N ALA A 275 -13.58 -11.98 -15.03
CA ALA A 275 -14.11 -12.88 -16.05
C ALA A 275 -12.99 -13.62 -16.81
N LEU A 276 -11.89 -12.93 -17.11
CA LEU A 276 -10.69 -13.54 -17.71
C LEU A 276 -10.04 -14.53 -16.75
N HIS A 277 -9.84 -14.18 -15.47
CA HIS A 277 -9.35 -15.11 -14.45
C HIS A 277 -10.20 -16.37 -14.35
N ASN A 278 -11.53 -16.24 -14.35
CA ASN A 278 -12.43 -17.38 -14.30
C ASN A 278 -12.28 -18.26 -15.55
N LEU A 279 -12.25 -17.64 -16.75
CA LEU A 279 -12.07 -18.36 -18.01
C LEU A 279 -10.76 -19.14 -18.01
N THR A 280 -9.65 -18.49 -17.67
CA THR A 280 -8.31 -19.11 -17.68
C THR A 280 -8.18 -20.18 -16.60
N THR A 281 -8.79 -19.99 -15.43
CA THR A 281 -8.83 -20.99 -14.35
C THR A 281 -9.62 -22.23 -14.75
N ILE A 282 -10.82 -22.08 -15.32
CA ILE A 282 -11.66 -23.21 -15.75
C ILE A 282 -10.97 -24.00 -16.86
N LEU A 283 -10.45 -23.32 -17.89
CA LEU A 283 -9.84 -23.97 -19.04
C LEU A 283 -8.51 -24.66 -18.73
N SER A 284 -7.76 -24.18 -17.72
CA SER A 284 -6.47 -24.77 -17.32
C SER A 284 -6.60 -25.85 -16.22
N TYR A 285 -7.77 -25.98 -15.60
CA TYR A 285 -8.00 -26.95 -14.54
C TYR A 285 -7.80 -28.39 -15.03
N GLN A 286 -7.00 -29.18 -14.30
CA GLN A 286 -6.58 -30.54 -14.69
C GLN A 286 -5.80 -30.63 -16.02
N GLY A 287 -5.09 -29.56 -16.37
CA GLY A 287 -4.07 -29.55 -17.42
C GLY A 287 -4.40 -28.60 -18.55
N ALA A 288 -3.37 -28.20 -19.29
CA ALA A 288 -3.52 -27.27 -20.40
C ALA A 288 -4.44 -27.86 -21.50
N PRO A 289 -5.38 -27.06 -22.03
CA PRO A 289 -6.29 -27.49 -23.08
C PRO A 289 -5.58 -27.51 -24.44
N SER A 290 -5.94 -28.48 -25.28
CA SER A 290 -5.54 -28.55 -26.68
C SER A 290 -6.76 -28.79 -27.56
N GLU A 291 -6.92 -28.05 -28.64
CA GLU A 291 -8.09 -28.15 -29.52
C GLU A 291 -8.23 -29.55 -30.13
N THR A 292 -9.47 -30.04 -30.22
CA THR A 292 -9.80 -31.35 -30.78
C THR A 292 -11.13 -31.33 -31.53
N ALA A 293 -11.42 -32.40 -32.26
CA ALA A 293 -12.74 -32.60 -32.85
C ALA A 293 -13.81 -32.80 -31.76
N ALA A 294 -14.97 -32.16 -31.92
CA ALA A 294 -16.05 -32.23 -30.95
C ALA A 294 -16.56 -33.68 -30.76
N PRO A 295 -16.58 -34.22 -29.53
CA PRO A 295 -17.19 -35.52 -29.22
C PRO A 295 -18.72 -35.41 -29.12
N ALA A 296 -19.26 -34.20 -29.09
CA ALA A 296 -20.69 -33.90 -28.93
C ALA A 296 -21.29 -33.28 -30.20
N THR A 297 -22.59 -33.47 -30.39
CA THR A 297 -23.38 -32.81 -31.44
C THR A 297 -24.19 -31.66 -30.81
N LEU A 298 -24.14 -30.48 -31.41
CA LEU A 298 -24.87 -29.29 -30.97
C LEU A 298 -26.14 -29.12 -31.80
N ASN A 299 -27.30 -29.08 -31.15
CA ASN A 299 -28.60 -28.85 -31.78
C ASN A 299 -29.19 -27.51 -31.31
N ASN A 300 -29.94 -26.85 -32.19
CA ASN A 300 -30.48 -25.49 -31.95
C ASN A 300 -29.41 -24.44 -31.63
N LEU A 301 -28.20 -24.59 -32.18
CA LEU A 301 -27.16 -23.59 -32.08
C LEU A 301 -27.55 -22.37 -32.96
N PRO A 302 -27.61 -21.13 -32.42
CA PRO A 302 -27.90 -19.93 -33.21
C PRO A 302 -26.90 -19.74 -34.36
N SER A 303 -27.31 -19.05 -35.43
CA SER A 303 -26.44 -18.83 -36.61
C SER A 303 -25.24 -17.92 -36.34
N ASN A 304 -25.31 -17.09 -35.30
CA ASN A 304 -24.23 -16.25 -34.80
C ASN A 304 -23.55 -16.84 -33.55
N ALA A 305 -23.78 -18.12 -33.26
CA ALA A 305 -23.12 -18.82 -32.19
C ALA A 305 -21.93 -19.62 -32.72
N HIS A 306 -20.93 -19.71 -31.87
CA HIS A 306 -19.66 -20.35 -32.16
C HIS A 306 -19.41 -21.45 -31.14
N SER A 307 -18.57 -22.41 -31.51
CA SER A 307 -18.19 -23.49 -30.61
C SER A 307 -16.75 -23.92 -30.84
N MET A 308 -16.07 -24.24 -29.76
CA MET A 308 -14.72 -24.79 -29.76
C MET A 308 -14.66 -25.95 -28.80
N THR A 309 -14.01 -27.05 -29.18
CA THR A 309 -13.78 -28.18 -28.28
C THR A 309 -12.31 -28.35 -27.98
N MET A 310 -11.99 -28.51 -26.70
CA MET A 310 -10.64 -28.69 -26.21
C MET A 310 -10.55 -29.98 -25.38
N THR A 311 -9.46 -30.72 -25.54
CA THR A 311 -9.10 -31.87 -24.69
C THR A 311 -8.05 -31.45 -23.67
N LYS A 312 -8.22 -31.92 -22.44
CA LYS A 312 -7.29 -31.80 -21.32
C LYS A 312 -6.68 -33.15 -20.96
N ALA A 313 -5.72 -33.17 -20.04
CA ALA A 313 -5.14 -34.41 -19.55
C ALA A 313 -6.22 -35.33 -18.93
N GLY A 314 -6.00 -36.64 -18.99
CA GLY A 314 -6.95 -37.60 -18.40
C GLY A 314 -8.23 -37.85 -19.22
N GLY A 315 -8.36 -37.31 -20.43
CA GLY A 315 -9.53 -37.51 -21.29
C GLY A 315 -10.72 -36.62 -20.94
N ILE A 316 -10.45 -35.48 -20.30
CA ILE A 316 -11.44 -34.44 -19.99
C ILE A 316 -11.62 -33.56 -21.25
N TYR A 317 -12.85 -33.11 -21.50
CA TYR A 317 -13.18 -32.24 -22.64
C TYR A 317 -13.90 -30.99 -22.16
N ASP A 318 -13.53 -29.83 -22.69
CA ASP A 318 -14.30 -28.60 -22.60
C ASP A 318 -14.93 -28.28 -23.96
N ILE A 319 -16.22 -27.98 -23.96
CA ILE A 319 -16.90 -27.38 -25.11
C ILE A 319 -17.22 -25.94 -24.74
N VAL A 320 -16.49 -25.01 -25.33
CA VAL A 320 -16.73 -23.57 -25.19
C VAL A 320 -17.75 -23.15 -26.23
N LEU A 321 -18.82 -22.47 -25.79
CA LEU A 321 -19.92 -21.97 -26.61
C LEU A 321 -20.07 -20.47 -26.38
N TRP A 322 -20.11 -19.66 -27.41
CA TRP A 322 -20.31 -18.20 -27.30
C TRP A 322 -21.13 -17.67 -28.48
N THR A 323 -21.61 -16.43 -28.41
CA THR A 323 -22.35 -15.80 -29.52
C THR A 323 -21.83 -14.41 -29.84
N ASP A 324 -21.74 -14.07 -31.11
CA ASP A 324 -21.47 -12.70 -31.56
C ASP A 324 -22.78 -11.90 -31.52
N LYS A 325 -23.13 -11.38 -30.34
CA LYS A 325 -24.30 -10.53 -30.10
C LYS A 325 -23.86 -9.13 -29.72
N THR A 326 -24.60 -8.12 -30.18
CA THR A 326 -24.44 -6.75 -29.68
C THR A 326 -24.85 -6.68 -28.21
N VAL A 327 -23.94 -6.22 -27.35
CA VAL A 327 -24.15 -6.11 -25.89
C VAL A 327 -24.22 -4.69 -25.37
N TRP A 328 -23.88 -3.69 -26.21
CA TRP A 328 -23.84 -2.28 -25.83
C TRP A 328 -24.64 -1.42 -26.80
N ASN A 329 -25.33 -0.40 -26.28
CA ASN A 329 -26.06 0.58 -27.07
C ASN A 329 -25.36 1.95 -27.03
N ASP A 330 -24.59 2.25 -28.07
CA ASP A 330 -23.83 3.51 -28.22
C ASP A 330 -24.69 4.78 -28.21
N LYS A 331 -26.00 4.66 -28.44
CA LYS A 331 -26.90 5.83 -28.46
C LYS A 331 -27.36 6.24 -27.07
N THR A 332 -27.42 5.28 -26.15
CA THR A 332 -27.96 5.48 -24.80
C THR A 332 -26.94 5.22 -23.70
N ASP A 333 -25.69 4.88 -24.06
CA ASP A 333 -24.61 4.51 -23.14
C ASP A 333 -25.07 3.48 -22.10
N SER A 334 -25.68 2.38 -22.58
CA SER A 334 -26.29 1.37 -21.72
C SER A 334 -26.13 -0.06 -22.23
N ASP A 335 -26.05 -1.02 -21.31
CA ASP A 335 -26.04 -2.46 -21.59
C ASP A 335 -27.33 -2.95 -22.28
N ILE A 336 -27.19 -3.91 -23.19
CA ILE A 336 -28.30 -4.60 -23.86
C ILE A 336 -28.56 -5.93 -23.16
N GLY A 337 -29.79 -6.13 -22.70
CA GLY A 337 -30.26 -7.41 -22.17
C GLY A 337 -30.55 -8.41 -23.28
N ASN A 338 -29.67 -9.39 -23.48
CA ASN A 338 -29.86 -10.45 -24.46
C ASN A 338 -30.54 -11.69 -23.85
N ALA A 339 -31.64 -12.16 -24.45
CA ALA A 339 -32.30 -13.39 -24.02
C ALA A 339 -31.49 -14.65 -24.43
N PRO A 340 -31.37 -15.66 -23.55
CA PRO A 340 -30.66 -16.90 -23.86
C PRO A 340 -31.44 -17.79 -24.84
N THR A 341 -30.71 -18.49 -25.70
CA THR A 341 -31.23 -19.57 -26.55
C THR A 341 -30.89 -20.92 -25.92
N SER A 342 -31.86 -21.84 -25.84
CA SER A 342 -31.63 -23.18 -25.30
C SER A 342 -30.96 -24.08 -26.36
N VAL A 343 -29.64 -24.29 -26.20
CA VAL A 343 -28.83 -25.16 -27.06
C VAL A 343 -28.80 -26.55 -26.44
N SER A 344 -29.06 -27.58 -27.25
CA SER A 344 -28.99 -28.98 -26.79
C SER A 344 -27.64 -29.58 -27.16
N VAL A 345 -26.91 -30.09 -26.16
CA VAL A 345 -25.58 -30.68 -26.31
C VAL A 345 -25.72 -32.20 -26.16
N SER A 346 -25.70 -32.92 -27.29
CA SER A 346 -25.76 -34.38 -27.30
C SER A 346 -24.37 -34.98 -27.15
N LEU A 347 -24.10 -35.65 -26.03
CA LEU A 347 -22.75 -36.01 -25.55
C LEU A 347 -22.15 -37.28 -26.20
N GLY A 348 -22.85 -37.88 -27.17
CA GLY A 348 -22.45 -39.11 -27.87
C GLY A 348 -22.57 -40.41 -27.04
N SER A 349 -22.39 -40.32 -25.72
CA SER A 349 -22.57 -41.40 -24.75
C SER A 349 -23.06 -40.86 -23.41
N THR A 350 -23.56 -41.73 -22.52
CA THR A 350 -23.90 -41.34 -21.14
C THR A 350 -22.65 -40.96 -20.36
N GLN A 351 -22.62 -39.73 -19.85
CA GLN A 351 -21.56 -39.19 -18.99
C GLN A 351 -22.00 -39.26 -17.53
N ALA A 352 -21.09 -39.69 -16.64
CA ALA A 352 -21.38 -39.82 -15.21
C ALA A 352 -21.66 -38.46 -14.55
N VAL A 353 -20.88 -37.45 -14.93
CA VAL A 353 -21.06 -36.06 -14.52
C VAL A 353 -20.69 -35.12 -15.66
N VAL A 354 -21.39 -33.99 -15.75
CA VAL A 354 -21.10 -32.87 -16.67
C VAL A 354 -21.25 -31.58 -15.88
N TYR A 355 -20.27 -30.69 -15.99
CA TYR A 355 -20.27 -29.38 -15.36
C TYR A 355 -20.49 -28.31 -16.42
N VAL A 356 -21.32 -27.32 -16.11
CA VAL A 356 -21.52 -26.14 -16.97
C VAL A 356 -21.07 -24.91 -16.20
N TYR A 357 -20.16 -24.14 -16.78
CA TYR A 357 -19.63 -22.91 -16.22
C TYR A 357 -20.02 -21.69 -17.04
N ASN A 358 -20.13 -20.55 -16.37
CA ASN A 358 -20.18 -19.24 -17.00
C ASN A 358 -19.05 -18.39 -16.38
N PRO A 359 -17.96 -18.13 -17.12
CA PRO A 359 -16.82 -17.36 -16.61
C PRO A 359 -17.19 -15.95 -16.13
N LEU A 360 -18.32 -15.39 -16.57
CA LEU A 360 -18.80 -14.09 -16.08
C LEU A 360 -19.36 -14.16 -14.64
N LEU A 361 -19.80 -15.34 -14.18
CA LEU A 361 -20.43 -15.54 -12.86
C LEU A 361 -19.47 -16.15 -11.82
N GLY A 362 -18.38 -16.79 -12.24
CA GLY A 362 -17.38 -17.38 -11.35
C GLY A 362 -16.78 -18.69 -11.87
N THR A 363 -15.91 -19.29 -11.05
CA THR A 363 -15.32 -20.62 -11.30
C THR A 363 -16.22 -21.78 -10.86
N ALA A 364 -17.32 -21.51 -10.13
CA ALA A 364 -18.29 -22.52 -9.73
C ALA A 364 -19.22 -22.92 -10.90
N PRO A 365 -19.60 -24.21 -11.03
CA PRO A 365 -20.56 -24.62 -12.05
C PRO A 365 -21.93 -23.97 -11.80
N ILE A 366 -22.52 -23.40 -12.86
CA ILE A 366 -23.90 -22.91 -12.86
C ILE A 366 -24.91 -24.05 -12.99
N ALA A 367 -24.47 -25.22 -13.47
CA ALA A 367 -25.25 -26.45 -13.48
C ALA A 367 -24.35 -27.68 -13.38
N VAL A 368 -24.86 -28.73 -12.74
CA VAL A 368 -24.22 -30.06 -12.66
C VAL A 368 -25.24 -31.11 -13.07
N TYR A 369 -24.88 -31.93 -14.06
CA TYR A 369 -25.73 -33.02 -14.55
C TYR A 369 -25.09 -34.36 -14.25
N HIS A 370 -25.91 -35.37 -13.96
CA HIS A 370 -25.44 -36.71 -13.63
C HIS A 370 -26.10 -37.77 -14.50
N ASN A 371 -25.31 -38.73 -14.98
CA ASN A 371 -25.78 -39.88 -15.77
C ASN A 371 -26.64 -39.47 -16.98
N VAL A 372 -26.18 -38.45 -17.72
CA VAL A 372 -26.89 -37.87 -18.87
C VAL A 372 -26.17 -38.17 -20.17
N SER A 373 -26.91 -38.36 -21.27
CA SER A 373 -26.37 -38.42 -22.64
C SER A 373 -26.63 -37.14 -23.45
N GLU A 374 -27.41 -36.23 -22.89
CA GLU A 374 -27.77 -34.94 -23.48
C GLU A 374 -28.05 -33.94 -22.36
N ILE A 375 -27.63 -32.69 -22.54
CA ILE A 375 -27.96 -31.56 -21.66
C ILE A 375 -28.47 -30.37 -22.48
N LYS A 376 -29.12 -29.42 -21.81
CA LYS A 376 -29.52 -28.14 -22.40
C LYS A 376 -28.83 -27.01 -21.69
N VAL A 377 -28.23 -26.09 -22.44
CA VAL A 377 -27.53 -24.93 -21.90
C VAL A 377 -28.15 -23.62 -22.41
N PRO A 378 -28.30 -22.59 -21.54
CA PRO A 378 -28.89 -21.31 -21.91
C PRO A 378 -27.83 -20.37 -22.50
N LEU A 379 -27.55 -20.48 -23.80
CA LEU A 379 -26.53 -19.67 -24.48
C LEU A 379 -27.06 -18.26 -24.80
N SER A 380 -26.50 -17.23 -24.14
CA SER A 380 -26.77 -15.81 -24.44
C SER A 380 -25.50 -15.12 -24.93
N ASP A 381 -25.26 -13.88 -24.52
CA ASP A 381 -24.13 -13.00 -24.82
C ASP A 381 -22.96 -13.15 -23.83
N SER A 382 -22.79 -14.35 -23.27
CA SER A 382 -21.68 -14.68 -22.39
C SER A 382 -21.21 -16.10 -22.73
N PRO A 383 -19.89 -16.33 -22.85
CA PRO A 383 -19.37 -17.66 -23.11
C PRO A 383 -19.78 -18.67 -22.02
N LEU A 384 -20.09 -19.89 -22.45
CA LEU A 384 -20.34 -21.03 -21.57
C LEU A 384 -19.30 -22.11 -21.82
N ILE A 385 -18.91 -22.82 -20.77
CA ILE A 385 -17.98 -23.96 -20.85
C ILE A 385 -18.71 -25.20 -20.34
N VAL A 386 -18.84 -26.21 -21.20
CA VAL A 386 -19.37 -27.54 -20.82
C VAL A 386 -18.19 -28.50 -20.64
N GLU A 387 -17.87 -28.83 -19.39
CA GLU A 387 -16.79 -29.76 -19.05
C GLU A 387 -17.34 -31.20 -18.88
N ILE A 388 -16.69 -32.14 -19.56
CA ILE A 388 -17.08 -33.55 -19.62
C ILE A 388 -15.88 -34.42 -19.23
N GLY A 389 -16.13 -35.47 -18.44
CA GLY A 389 -15.11 -36.47 -18.07
C GLY A 389 -14.31 -36.13 -16.81
N SER A 390 -14.43 -34.91 -16.29
CA SER A 390 -13.88 -34.54 -14.98
C SER A 390 -14.69 -35.19 -13.85
N ASN A 391 -14.01 -35.67 -12.80
CA ASN A 391 -14.69 -36.26 -11.62
C ASN A 391 -14.97 -35.23 -10.51
N THR A 392 -14.51 -33.99 -10.67
CA THR A 392 -14.62 -32.92 -9.69
C THR A 392 -14.83 -31.60 -10.40
N ALA A 393 -15.69 -30.73 -9.85
CA ALA A 393 -15.76 -29.35 -10.33
C ALA A 393 -14.40 -28.65 -10.14
N VAL A 394 -14.14 -27.64 -10.97
CA VAL A 394 -13.05 -26.67 -10.76
C VAL A 394 -13.09 -26.19 -9.30
N VAL A 395 -11.91 -26.23 -8.67
CA VAL A 395 -11.66 -25.64 -7.36
C VAL A 395 -10.46 -24.72 -7.52
N ASP A 396 -10.47 -23.60 -6.79
CA ASP A 396 -9.33 -22.70 -6.80
C ASP A 396 -8.08 -23.45 -6.30
N ALA A 397 -7.01 -23.37 -7.08
CA ALA A 397 -5.76 -24.03 -6.75
C ALA A 397 -5.16 -23.36 -5.50
N SER A 398 -5.05 -24.10 -4.39
CA SER A 398 -4.28 -23.64 -3.23
C SER A 398 -2.84 -24.16 -3.33
N THR A 399 -1.88 -23.24 -3.35
CA THR A 399 -0.46 -23.59 -3.31
C THR A 399 -0.11 -24.00 -1.88
N HIS A 400 0.39 -25.23 -1.70
CA HIS A 400 0.94 -25.67 -0.41
C HIS A 400 2.46 -25.66 -0.46
N VAL A 401 3.10 -25.05 0.53
CA VAL A 401 4.55 -24.98 0.64
C VAL A 401 5.04 -25.57 1.97
N ALA A 402 6.31 -25.97 2.00
CA ALA A 402 6.93 -26.45 3.22
C ALA A 402 6.92 -25.37 4.33
N GLY A 403 6.77 -25.80 5.58
CA GLY A 403 6.68 -24.85 6.71
C GLY A 403 7.92 -24.02 6.94
N HIS A 404 9.10 -24.54 6.60
CA HIS A 404 10.36 -23.80 6.71
C HIS A 404 11.05 -23.81 5.35
N LEU A 405 11.24 -22.62 4.78
CA LEU A 405 11.95 -22.45 3.51
C LEU A 405 13.33 -21.84 3.75
N THR A 406 14.29 -22.26 2.93
CA THR A 406 15.63 -21.66 2.85
C THR A 406 15.84 -21.25 1.41
N MET A 407 16.07 -19.96 1.18
CA MET A 407 16.19 -19.38 -0.16
C MET A 407 17.05 -18.11 -0.13
N THR A 408 17.38 -17.57 -1.28
CA THR A 408 18.05 -16.28 -1.41
C THR A 408 17.05 -15.12 -1.36
N ALA A 409 17.54 -13.91 -1.08
CA ALA A 409 16.71 -12.70 -1.15
C ALA A 409 16.08 -12.48 -2.54
N ALA A 410 16.83 -12.78 -3.61
CA ALA A 410 16.36 -12.64 -4.98
C ALA A 410 15.23 -13.63 -5.31
N GLU A 411 15.37 -14.90 -4.91
CA GLU A 411 14.31 -15.91 -5.07
C GLU A 411 13.04 -15.48 -4.32
N LEU A 412 13.18 -14.97 -3.10
CA LEU A 412 12.05 -14.46 -2.32
C LEU A 412 11.34 -13.32 -3.07
N VAL A 413 12.06 -12.29 -3.52
CA VAL A 413 11.46 -11.15 -4.24
C VAL A 413 10.63 -11.60 -5.44
N THR A 414 11.09 -12.59 -6.20
CA THR A 414 10.36 -13.10 -7.39
C THR A 414 9.15 -13.99 -7.07
N THR A 415 9.09 -14.57 -5.86
CA THR A 415 8.07 -15.56 -5.50
C THR A 415 7.14 -15.11 -4.37
N ILE A 416 7.35 -13.93 -3.82
CA ILE A 416 6.72 -13.48 -2.58
C ILE A 416 5.18 -13.47 -2.63
N GLY A 417 4.55 -12.91 -3.68
CA GLY A 417 3.08 -12.92 -3.80
C GLY A 417 2.49 -14.33 -3.91
N THR A 418 3.26 -15.28 -4.49
CA THR A 418 2.88 -16.70 -4.50
C THR A 418 3.00 -17.34 -3.11
N LEU A 419 3.96 -16.92 -2.30
CA LEU A 419 4.13 -17.38 -0.93
C LEU A 419 3.09 -16.77 0.02
N GLU A 420 2.65 -15.53 -0.24
CA GLU A 420 1.62 -14.85 0.55
C GLU A 420 0.28 -15.57 0.50
N SER A 421 -0.09 -16.07 -0.67
CA SER A 421 -1.29 -16.88 -0.88
C SER A 421 -1.12 -18.36 -0.53
N ALA A 422 0.10 -18.81 -0.18
CA ALA A 422 0.38 -20.22 0.06
C ALA A 422 0.02 -20.69 1.47
N THR A 423 -0.49 -21.91 1.58
CA THR A 423 -0.73 -22.58 2.86
C THR A 423 0.53 -23.29 3.34
N GLY A 424 0.69 -23.40 4.67
CA GLY A 424 1.76 -24.18 5.30
C GLY A 424 3.00 -23.40 5.73
N LEU A 425 3.29 -22.23 5.13
CA LEU A 425 4.48 -21.42 5.41
C LEU A 425 4.52 -20.89 6.85
N GLN A 426 5.61 -21.19 7.58
CA GLN A 426 5.85 -20.75 8.96
C GLN A 426 7.09 -19.85 9.10
N SER A 427 8.18 -20.12 8.37
CA SER A 427 9.38 -19.27 8.38
C SER A 427 10.22 -19.34 7.10
N ILE A 428 10.95 -18.27 6.82
CA ILE A 428 11.91 -18.15 5.72
C ILE A 428 13.29 -17.81 6.28
N THR A 429 14.30 -18.60 5.96
CA THR A 429 15.72 -18.30 6.24
C THR A 429 16.39 -17.84 4.95
N LEU A 430 16.89 -16.59 4.94
CA LEU A 430 17.61 -16.03 3.80
C LEU A 430 19.07 -16.49 3.78
N THR A 431 19.56 -16.86 2.59
CA THR A 431 20.95 -17.23 2.32
C THR A 431 21.59 -16.19 1.40
N GLY A 432 22.85 -15.85 1.67
CA GLY A 432 23.60 -14.92 0.80
C GLY A 432 23.35 -13.43 1.05
N GLY A 433 22.54 -13.05 2.04
CA GLY A 433 22.29 -11.66 2.42
C GLY A 433 20.86 -11.45 2.92
N SER A 434 20.61 -10.29 3.53
CA SER A 434 19.29 -9.88 4.03
C SER A 434 18.77 -8.63 3.32
N ASP A 435 19.31 -8.30 2.14
CA ASP A 435 18.87 -7.17 1.34
C ASP A 435 17.93 -7.66 0.23
N LEU A 436 16.67 -7.26 0.30
CA LEU A 436 15.65 -7.52 -0.70
C LEU A 436 15.75 -6.45 -1.78
N HIS A 437 16.52 -6.74 -2.82
CA HIS A 437 16.66 -5.85 -3.96
C HIS A 437 15.41 -5.89 -4.84
N VAL A 438 14.72 -4.76 -5.00
CA VAL A 438 13.47 -4.64 -5.77
C VAL A 438 13.61 -3.60 -6.87
N SER A 439 12.80 -3.72 -7.92
CA SER A 439 12.95 -2.91 -9.14
C SER A 439 12.67 -1.42 -8.96
N SER A 440 11.84 -1.06 -7.98
CA SER A 440 11.46 0.34 -7.73
C SER A 440 10.97 0.55 -6.30
N ALA A 441 10.92 1.81 -5.86
CA ALA A 441 10.33 2.16 -4.58
C ALA A 441 8.82 1.84 -4.53
N ALA A 442 8.11 1.95 -5.66
CA ALA A 442 6.69 1.57 -5.76
C ALA A 442 6.50 0.05 -5.51
N THR A 443 7.38 -0.77 -6.07
CA THR A 443 7.42 -2.23 -5.85
C THR A 443 7.61 -2.56 -4.37
N MET A 444 8.57 -1.90 -3.72
CA MET A 444 8.80 -2.06 -2.28
C MET A 444 7.54 -1.73 -1.45
N GLN A 445 6.90 -0.59 -1.72
CA GLN A 445 5.73 -0.15 -0.97
C GLN A 445 4.56 -1.11 -1.15
N TYR A 446 4.36 -1.63 -2.36
CA TYR A 446 3.34 -2.64 -2.63
C TYR A 446 3.58 -3.91 -1.82
N MET A 447 4.81 -4.44 -1.84
CA MET A 447 5.18 -5.65 -1.11
C MET A 447 4.99 -5.49 0.41
N ILE A 448 5.36 -4.34 0.98
CA ILE A 448 5.16 -4.07 2.42
C ILE A 448 3.68 -4.16 2.82
N VAL A 449 2.77 -3.74 1.93
CA VAL A 449 1.33 -3.73 2.19
C VAL A 449 0.69 -5.09 1.91
N HIS A 450 1.02 -5.71 0.77
CA HIS A 450 0.33 -6.88 0.25
C HIS A 450 0.97 -8.21 0.69
N ASP A 451 2.29 -8.23 0.94
CA ASP A 451 3.04 -9.43 1.32
C ASP A 451 3.43 -9.48 2.80
N LYS A 452 2.66 -8.78 3.64
CA LYS A 452 3.00 -8.55 5.06
C LYS A 452 3.15 -9.85 5.84
N GLU A 453 2.35 -10.88 5.56
CA GLU A 453 2.44 -12.13 6.30
C GLU A 453 3.72 -12.87 5.97
N THR A 454 4.10 -12.93 4.69
CA THR A 454 5.34 -13.57 4.22
C THR A 454 6.56 -12.82 4.70
N LEU A 455 6.58 -11.49 4.62
CA LEU A 455 7.66 -10.65 5.15
C LEU A 455 7.84 -10.86 6.66
N SER A 456 6.76 -11.03 7.42
CA SER A 456 6.82 -11.29 8.87
C SER A 456 7.44 -12.64 9.24
N LYS A 457 7.48 -13.58 8.28
CA LYS A 457 8.03 -14.93 8.45
C LYS A 457 9.54 -15.00 8.15
N ILE A 458 10.15 -13.91 7.65
CA ILE A 458 11.60 -13.83 7.44
C ILE A 458 12.33 -13.83 8.80
N GLN A 459 13.29 -14.72 8.96
CA GLN A 459 14.11 -14.79 10.17
C GLN A 459 15.22 -13.74 10.15
N GLY A 460 15.25 -12.89 11.18
CA GLY A 460 16.25 -11.83 11.33
C GLY A 460 15.84 -10.50 10.71
N ASN A 461 16.73 -9.52 10.76
CA ASN A 461 16.49 -8.21 10.14
C ASN A 461 16.77 -8.29 8.65
N PHE A 462 15.98 -7.58 7.85
CA PHE A 462 16.19 -7.39 6.42
C PHE A 462 16.02 -5.93 6.04
N THR A 463 16.60 -5.55 4.90
CA THR A 463 16.45 -4.24 4.25
C THR A 463 15.84 -4.42 2.88
N PHE A 464 15.28 -3.34 2.35
CA PHE A 464 15.01 -3.25 0.92
C PHE A 464 16.06 -2.38 0.25
N SER A 465 16.37 -2.66 -1.01
CA SER A 465 17.16 -1.75 -1.84
C SER A 465 16.55 -1.57 -3.22
N VAL A 466 16.73 -0.38 -3.77
CA VAL A 466 16.37 -0.02 -5.14
C VAL A 466 17.61 0.53 -5.79
N SER A 467 17.93 0.12 -7.01
CA SER A 467 19.08 0.68 -7.74
C SER A 467 18.71 1.04 -9.16
N TYR A 468 19.25 2.16 -9.61
CA TYR A 468 19.14 2.63 -10.98
C TYR A 468 20.49 3.16 -11.45
N GLY A 469 20.80 3.01 -12.73
CA GLY A 469 22.12 3.37 -13.21
C GLY A 469 22.37 3.09 -14.68
N GLN A 470 23.60 3.32 -15.08
CA GLN A 470 24.18 3.08 -16.40
C GLN A 470 25.47 2.26 -16.24
N PRO A 471 26.09 1.76 -17.32
CA PRO A 471 27.34 1.01 -17.22
C PRO A 471 28.50 1.73 -16.51
N THR A 472 28.43 3.06 -16.38
CA THR A 472 29.46 3.92 -15.77
C THR A 472 29.08 4.48 -14.41
N TRP A 473 27.84 4.34 -13.95
CA TRP A 473 27.41 4.82 -12.63
C TRP A 473 26.15 4.09 -12.13
N GLN A 474 25.95 4.02 -10.83
CA GLN A 474 24.78 3.42 -10.20
C GLN A 474 24.42 4.18 -8.94
N GLU A 475 23.16 4.57 -8.78
CA GLU A 475 22.61 4.99 -7.50
C GLU A 475 21.90 3.80 -6.85
N THR A 476 22.14 3.58 -5.56
CA THR A 476 21.45 2.59 -4.73
C THR A 476 20.82 3.27 -3.52
N GLN A 477 19.51 3.17 -3.40
CA GLN A 477 18.75 3.58 -2.23
C GLN A 477 18.47 2.37 -1.35
N THR A 478 18.76 2.46 -0.06
CA THR A 478 18.52 1.40 0.93
C THR A 478 17.45 1.86 1.90
N PHE A 479 16.51 0.98 2.22
CA PHE A 479 15.37 1.23 3.08
C PHE A 479 15.31 0.20 4.21
N THR A 480 14.69 0.58 5.32
CA THR A 480 14.34 -0.38 6.38
C THR A 480 13.29 -1.37 5.88
N SER A 481 13.04 -2.45 6.63
CA SER A 481 11.95 -3.40 6.35
C SER A 481 10.55 -2.76 6.34
N ALA A 482 10.39 -1.56 6.92
CA ALA A 482 9.17 -0.76 6.90
C ALA A 482 9.16 0.32 5.79
N GLY A 483 10.13 0.30 4.86
CA GLY A 483 10.16 1.21 3.71
C GLY A 483 10.66 2.62 4.01
N LYS A 484 11.33 2.84 5.14
CA LYS A 484 11.95 4.15 5.47
C LYS A 484 13.35 4.23 4.89
N LEU A 485 13.67 5.30 4.14
CA LEU A 485 15.00 5.51 3.57
C LEU A 485 16.07 5.54 4.68
N VAL A 486 17.14 4.76 4.47
CA VAL A 486 18.31 4.65 5.35
C VAL A 486 19.49 5.39 4.73
N SER A 487 19.76 5.17 3.44
CA SER A 487 20.86 5.80 2.72
C SER A 487 20.67 5.79 1.22
N THR A 488 21.30 6.74 0.55
CA THR A 488 21.50 6.80 -0.91
C THR A 488 22.99 6.69 -1.21
N THR A 489 23.39 5.81 -2.13
CA THR A 489 24.78 5.62 -2.54
C THR A 489 24.97 5.79 -4.04
N ASP A 490 25.74 6.79 -4.45
CA ASP A 490 26.14 7.04 -5.83
C ASP A 490 27.51 6.43 -6.13
N ALA A 491 27.55 5.36 -6.90
CA ALA A 491 28.77 4.67 -7.33
C ALA A 491 29.15 5.04 -8.77
N ALA A 492 30.43 5.34 -9.02
CA ALA A 492 31.00 5.38 -10.36
C ALA A 492 31.61 4.01 -10.70
N LEU A 493 31.30 3.50 -11.88
CA LEU A 493 31.68 2.16 -12.35
C LEU A 493 32.63 2.26 -13.55
N ALA A 494 33.57 1.32 -13.65
CA ALA A 494 34.34 1.07 -14.86
C ALA A 494 34.33 -0.43 -15.15
N ASN A 495 33.80 -0.82 -16.32
CA ASN A 495 33.59 -2.24 -16.70
C ASN A 495 32.83 -3.04 -15.61
N GLY A 496 31.81 -2.44 -14.99
CA GLY A 496 31.02 -3.06 -13.93
C GLY A 496 31.70 -3.12 -12.54
N VAL A 497 32.90 -2.57 -12.38
CA VAL A 497 33.61 -2.52 -11.09
C VAL A 497 33.58 -1.11 -10.52
N VAL A 498 33.15 -0.98 -9.26
CA VAL A 498 33.10 0.29 -8.51
C VAL A 498 34.49 0.91 -8.41
N GLN A 499 34.59 2.19 -8.77
CA GLN A 499 35.79 3.03 -8.65
C GLN A 499 35.66 4.05 -7.52
N THR A 500 34.47 4.64 -7.36
CA THR A 500 34.16 5.55 -6.25
C THR A 500 32.73 5.33 -5.81
N ALA A 501 32.40 5.56 -4.53
CA ALA A 501 31.03 5.50 -4.04
C ALA A 501 30.77 6.61 -3.00
N SER A 502 29.75 7.43 -3.22
CA SER A 502 29.32 8.50 -2.32
C SER A 502 28.02 8.10 -1.63
N THR A 503 28.06 7.81 -0.34
CA THR A 503 26.89 7.46 0.47
C THR A 503 26.43 8.66 1.29
N VAL A 504 25.13 8.91 1.32
CA VAL A 504 24.44 9.87 2.19
C VAL A 504 23.42 9.10 3.03
N TRP A 505 23.53 9.16 4.35
CA TRP A 505 22.55 8.54 5.26
C TRP A 505 21.43 9.51 5.60
N ALA A 506 20.28 8.95 6.01
CA ALA A 506 19.08 9.73 6.35
C ALA A 506 19.26 10.68 7.54
N ASP A 507 20.29 10.48 8.38
CA ASP A 507 20.67 11.39 9.47
C ASP A 507 21.50 12.61 9.00
N GLY A 508 21.88 12.64 7.72
CA GLY A 508 22.69 13.69 7.10
C GLY A 508 24.21 13.41 7.09
N SER A 509 24.66 12.30 7.67
CA SER A 509 26.06 11.88 7.55
C SER A 509 26.39 11.42 6.12
N THR A 510 27.66 11.50 5.73
CA THR A 510 28.12 11.17 4.36
C THR A 510 29.42 10.36 4.38
N ALA A 511 29.69 9.58 3.34
CA ALA A 511 30.97 8.91 3.11
C ALA A 511 31.31 8.81 1.64
N TYR A 512 32.54 9.16 1.28
CA TYR A 512 33.10 9.04 -0.06
C TYR A 512 34.21 8.00 -0.07
N ASN A 513 33.94 6.87 -0.70
CA ASN A 513 34.85 5.73 -0.82
C ASN A 513 35.56 5.75 -2.17
N THR A 514 36.87 5.50 -2.19
CA THR A 514 37.68 5.37 -3.41
C THR A 514 38.27 3.96 -3.50
N TYR A 515 38.13 3.34 -4.67
CA TYR A 515 38.53 1.98 -4.96
C TYR A 515 39.60 1.94 -6.04
N LYS A 516 40.46 0.92 -5.99
CA LYS A 516 41.42 0.60 -7.05
C LYS A 516 41.36 -0.88 -7.36
N SER A 517 40.98 -1.22 -8.60
CA SER A 517 40.74 -2.62 -9.02
C SER A 517 39.71 -3.35 -8.12
N GLY A 518 38.67 -2.63 -7.68
CA GLY A 518 37.62 -3.16 -6.79
C GLY A 518 37.98 -3.26 -5.31
N ILE A 519 39.22 -2.90 -4.92
CA ILE A 519 39.66 -2.90 -3.51
C ILE A 519 39.52 -1.48 -2.95
N LEU A 520 38.90 -1.33 -1.78
CA LEU A 520 38.78 -0.06 -1.08
C LEU A 520 40.16 0.48 -0.68
N THR A 521 40.49 1.70 -1.09
CA THR A 521 41.78 2.36 -0.82
C THR A 521 41.65 3.59 0.07
N GLN A 522 40.49 4.23 0.09
CA GLN A 522 40.23 5.38 0.96
C GLN A 522 38.74 5.51 1.27
N THR A 523 38.42 5.97 2.48
CA THR A 523 37.08 6.40 2.91
C THR A 523 37.19 7.80 3.50
N ASP A 524 36.38 8.73 3.02
CA ASP A 524 36.26 10.11 3.51
C ASP A 524 34.83 10.35 4.01
N ALA A 525 34.62 10.28 5.33
CA ALA A 525 33.31 10.32 5.95
C ALA A 525 33.08 11.59 6.77
N VAL A 526 31.87 12.15 6.75
CA VAL A 526 31.46 13.31 7.55
C VAL A 526 30.26 12.93 8.42
N ALA A 527 30.41 13.00 9.74
CA ALA A 527 29.34 12.74 10.69
C ALA A 527 28.35 13.92 10.77
N VAL A 528 27.15 13.71 11.32
CA VAL A 528 26.13 14.75 11.54
C VAL A 528 26.65 15.92 12.39
N SER A 529 27.58 15.64 13.31
CA SER A 529 28.26 16.67 14.11
C SER A 529 29.22 17.56 13.30
N GLY A 530 29.48 17.24 12.03
CA GLY A 530 30.44 17.91 11.15
C GLY A 530 31.88 17.38 11.26
N ILE A 531 32.13 16.34 12.05
CA ILE A 531 33.46 15.70 12.14
C ILE A 531 33.73 14.94 10.84
N ARG A 532 34.83 15.27 10.15
CA ARG A 532 35.27 14.61 8.92
C ARG A 532 36.44 13.66 9.18
N THR A 533 36.35 12.42 8.72
CA THR A 533 37.34 11.35 8.91
C THR A 533 37.79 10.78 7.56
N ILE A 534 39.08 10.85 7.25
CA ILE A 534 39.68 10.26 6.04
C ILE A 534 40.56 9.08 6.43
N THR A 535 40.20 7.86 6.04
CA THR A 535 40.99 6.65 6.28
C THR A 535 41.55 6.13 4.96
N ALA A 536 42.86 5.90 4.87
CA ALA A 536 43.50 5.23 3.74
C ALA A 536 43.84 3.77 4.09
N PHE A 537 43.68 2.85 3.15
CA PHE A 537 43.84 1.40 3.34
C PHE A 537 44.92 0.82 2.41
N ASP A 538 45.57 -0.25 2.87
CA ASP A 538 46.42 -1.10 2.03
C ASP A 538 45.60 -2.14 1.24
N ALA A 539 46.27 -2.90 0.36
CA ALA A 539 45.61 -3.91 -0.47
C ALA A 539 45.01 -5.09 0.33
N SER A 540 45.30 -5.22 1.63
CA SER A 540 44.70 -6.22 2.52
C SER A 540 43.54 -5.68 3.35
N GLY A 541 43.16 -4.40 3.15
CA GLY A 541 42.08 -3.72 3.88
C GLY A 541 42.51 -3.18 5.24
N LYS A 542 43.81 -3.13 5.56
CA LYS A 542 44.30 -2.55 6.82
C LYS A 542 44.57 -1.05 6.66
N PRO A 543 44.29 -0.22 7.67
CA PRO A 543 44.56 1.21 7.59
C PRO A 543 46.07 1.51 7.47
N THR A 544 46.42 2.49 6.65
CA THR A 544 47.77 3.07 6.47
C THR A 544 47.83 4.51 6.98
N GLN A 545 46.70 5.23 6.96
CA GLN A 545 46.57 6.57 7.51
C GLN A 545 45.12 6.82 7.96
N LEU A 546 44.92 7.60 9.02
CA LEU A 546 43.62 8.09 9.50
C LEU A 546 43.73 9.59 9.81
N GLN A 547 42.96 10.43 9.15
CA GLN A 547 42.85 11.85 9.42
C GLN A 547 41.46 12.15 10.01
N ILE A 548 41.39 12.92 11.10
CA ILE A 548 40.16 13.40 11.73
C ILE A 548 40.19 14.93 11.69
N ILE A 549 39.11 15.58 11.28
CA ILE A 549 38.96 17.03 11.15
C ILE A 549 37.69 17.42 11.89
N ASN A 550 37.83 18.17 12.98
CA ASN A 550 36.72 18.65 13.78
C ASN A 550 36.16 19.97 13.21
N PRO A 551 34.87 20.28 13.40
CA PRO A 551 34.25 21.53 12.94
C PRO A 551 34.92 22.80 13.48
N ASN A 552 35.54 22.71 14.65
CA ASN A 552 36.26 23.83 15.27
C ASN A 552 37.62 24.13 14.62
N GLY A 553 38.04 23.34 13.60
CA GLY A 553 39.31 23.48 12.90
C GLY A 553 40.45 22.62 13.47
N GLU A 554 40.22 21.84 14.53
CA GLU A 554 41.21 20.88 15.04
C GLU A 554 41.35 19.68 14.08
N THR A 555 42.58 19.29 13.74
CA THR A 555 42.86 18.13 12.88
C THR A 555 43.81 17.15 13.55
N SER A 556 43.64 15.84 13.33
CA SER A 556 44.54 14.78 13.77
C SER A 556 44.87 13.86 12.60
N VAL A 557 46.13 13.42 12.46
CA VAL A 557 46.60 12.52 11.40
C VAL A 557 47.43 11.41 12.02
N ALA A 558 46.90 10.19 12.05
CA ALA A 558 47.58 8.98 12.48
C ALA A 558 48.14 8.20 11.28
N SER A 559 49.40 7.74 11.35
CA SER A 559 50.04 6.89 10.35
C SER A 559 50.20 5.47 10.87
N TYR A 560 49.95 4.47 10.02
CA TYR A 560 49.98 3.05 10.38
C TYR A 560 50.98 2.26 9.53
N LEU A 561 51.59 1.25 10.14
CA LEU A 561 52.40 0.25 9.47
C LEU A 561 51.83 -1.13 9.79
N ASN A 562 51.37 -1.87 8.77
CA ASN A 562 50.70 -3.18 8.90
C ASN A 562 49.47 -3.17 9.84
N GLY A 563 48.76 -2.05 9.91
CA GLY A 563 47.60 -1.85 10.80
C GLY A 563 47.94 -1.41 12.23
N VAL A 564 49.22 -1.17 12.55
CA VAL A 564 49.67 -0.67 13.87
C VAL A 564 50.10 0.79 13.77
N VAL A 565 49.63 1.66 14.67
CA VAL A 565 49.98 3.09 14.68
C VAL A 565 51.48 3.31 14.92
N THR A 566 52.08 4.22 14.16
CA THR A 566 53.51 4.59 14.25
C THR A 566 53.71 6.04 14.65
N ASN A 567 52.82 6.94 14.25
CA ASN A 567 52.81 8.33 14.70
C ASN A 567 51.39 8.93 14.60
N VAL A 568 51.13 9.98 15.37
CA VAL A 568 49.92 10.80 15.34
C VAL A 568 50.33 12.28 15.41
N TYR A 569 49.83 13.10 14.50
CA TYR A 569 50.02 14.56 14.49
C TYR A 569 48.68 15.26 14.69
N ILE A 570 48.56 16.11 15.70
CA ILE A 570 47.35 16.85 16.04
C ILE A 570 47.64 18.36 15.89
N HIS A 571 46.80 19.09 15.18
CA HIS A 571 46.79 20.55 15.09
C HIS A 571 45.50 21.05 15.75
N HIS A 572 45.61 21.70 16.90
CA HIS A 572 44.49 22.21 17.67
C HIS A 572 43.90 23.49 17.06
N ALA A 573 42.64 23.78 17.39
CA ALA A 573 41.94 24.97 16.90
C ALA A 573 42.57 26.31 17.37
N ASP A 574 43.31 26.29 18.49
CA ASP A 574 44.04 27.46 19.03
C ASP A 574 45.40 27.71 18.34
N GLY A 575 45.73 26.91 17.32
CA GLY A 575 46.98 26.96 16.56
C GLY A 575 48.12 26.14 17.16
N THR A 576 47.96 25.56 18.36
CA THR A 576 48.97 24.66 18.95
C THR A 576 49.02 23.31 18.21
N ASN A 577 50.16 22.62 18.26
CA ASN A 577 50.31 21.31 17.62
C ASN A 577 50.87 20.27 18.60
N GLU A 578 50.55 18.99 18.39
CA GLU A 578 51.04 17.85 19.14
C GLU A 578 51.52 16.75 18.18
N PHE A 579 52.70 16.19 18.41
CA PHE A 579 53.32 15.14 17.61
C PHE A 579 53.68 13.95 18.49
N GLN A 580 53.02 12.82 18.26
CA GLN A 580 53.16 11.58 19.00
C GLN A 580 53.84 10.54 18.10
N ASN A 581 54.93 9.93 18.56
CA ASN A 581 55.62 8.83 17.87
C ASN A 581 55.52 7.59 18.75
N TYR A 582 55.25 6.45 18.13
CA TYR A 582 55.09 5.16 18.78
C TYR A 582 56.02 4.14 18.14
N ASN A 583 56.36 3.09 18.90
CA ASN A 583 57.22 1.99 18.43
C ASN A 583 58.61 2.46 17.94
N VAL A 584 59.16 3.52 18.54
CA VAL A 584 60.50 4.03 18.23
C VAL A 584 61.55 2.97 18.57
N THR A 585 62.45 2.66 17.62
CA THR A 585 63.53 1.67 17.80
C THR A 585 64.89 2.35 17.79
N GLY A 586 65.82 1.89 18.62
CA GLY A 586 67.20 2.42 18.71
C GLY A 586 67.40 3.63 19.62
N ALA A 587 66.37 4.09 20.33
CA ALA A 587 66.45 5.12 21.38
C ALA A 587 66.21 4.50 22.77
N SER A 588 66.47 5.27 23.84
CA SER A 588 66.13 4.87 25.21
C SER A 588 64.62 4.79 25.46
N TYR A 589 63.80 5.38 24.58
CA TYR A 589 62.34 5.45 24.68
C TYR A 589 61.68 4.82 23.45
N THR A 590 60.44 4.34 23.62
CA THR A 590 59.62 3.79 22.53
C THR A 590 58.45 4.69 22.12
N THR A 591 58.08 5.65 22.98
CA THR A 591 57.03 6.63 22.69
C THR A 591 57.55 8.04 22.96
N GLN A 592 57.23 9.00 22.09
CA GLN A 592 57.52 10.42 22.30
C GLN A 592 56.33 11.29 21.91
N ILE A 593 55.89 12.16 22.81
CA ILE A 593 54.87 13.19 22.58
C ILE A 593 55.51 14.57 22.68
N GLN A 594 55.29 15.42 21.69
CA GLN A 594 55.87 16.76 21.62
C GLN A 594 54.78 17.78 21.30
N LYS A 595 54.64 18.85 22.09
CA LYS A 595 53.68 19.94 21.83
C LYS A 595 54.39 21.25 21.47
N THR A 596 53.85 21.97 20.49
CA THR A 596 54.32 23.28 20.05
C THR A 596 53.24 24.34 20.17
N ASP A 597 53.65 25.59 20.39
CA ASP A 597 52.76 26.74 20.33
C ASP A 597 52.33 27.09 18.89
N ALA A 598 51.48 28.11 18.74
CA ALA A 598 51.00 28.60 17.44
C ALA A 598 52.09 29.19 16.52
N LYS A 599 53.32 29.37 17.00
CA LYS A 599 54.48 29.82 16.21
C LYS A 599 55.43 28.66 15.87
N GLY A 600 55.08 27.43 16.26
CA GLY A 600 55.89 26.23 16.06
C GLY A 600 56.99 26.01 17.11
N ALA A 601 57.00 26.78 18.20
CA ALA A 601 58.01 26.62 19.27
C ALA A 601 57.61 25.50 20.23
N VAL A 602 58.53 24.57 20.51
CA VAL A 602 58.30 23.42 21.39
C VAL A 602 58.19 23.86 22.85
N PHE A 603 57.04 23.61 23.46
CA PHE A 603 56.80 23.92 24.87
C PHE A 603 56.55 22.67 25.73
N SER A 604 56.32 21.50 25.14
CA SER A 604 56.24 20.24 25.89
C SER A 604 56.92 19.10 25.12
N VAL A 605 57.67 18.27 25.82
CA VAL A 605 58.18 16.99 25.33
C VAL A 605 58.02 15.96 26.44
N VAL A 606 57.44 14.81 26.13
CA VAL A 606 57.31 13.64 27.00
C VAL A 606 57.83 12.42 26.24
N ARG A 607 58.70 11.63 26.85
CA ARG A 607 59.22 10.37 26.30
C ARG A 607 59.00 9.25 27.29
N SER A 608 58.63 8.08 26.80
CA SER A 608 58.34 6.89 27.61
C SER A 608 58.98 5.63 27.06
N HIS A 609 59.34 4.72 27.95
CA HIS A 609 59.82 3.36 27.71
C HIS A 609 58.70 2.43 27.22
N THR A 610 59.05 1.19 26.87
CA THR A 610 58.11 0.18 26.32
C THR A 610 57.00 -0.20 27.28
N ASP A 611 57.28 -0.16 28.59
CA ASP A 611 56.31 -0.44 29.66
C ASP A 611 55.44 0.79 30.02
N GLY A 612 55.59 1.90 29.28
CA GLY A 612 54.89 3.16 29.51
C GLY A 612 55.55 4.07 30.56
N SER A 613 56.60 3.61 31.23
CA SER A 613 57.31 4.39 32.25
C SER A 613 58.04 5.60 31.61
N LEU A 614 58.14 6.72 32.32
CA LEU A 614 58.72 7.96 31.77
C LEU A 614 60.24 7.83 31.61
N ASP A 615 60.81 8.36 30.53
CA ASP A 615 62.26 8.51 30.30
C ASP A 615 62.68 9.98 30.51
N TYR A 616 61.87 10.91 29.98
CA TYR A 616 62.20 12.32 29.94
C TYR A 616 60.93 13.18 29.81
N THR A 617 60.87 14.29 30.54
CA THR A 617 59.90 15.35 30.26
C THR A 617 60.55 16.73 30.25
N ALA A 618 60.06 17.62 29.39
CA ALA A 618 60.44 19.02 29.39
C ALA A 618 59.25 19.90 29.07
N PHE A 619 59.07 20.97 29.85
CA PHE A 619 57.96 21.90 29.72
C PHE A 619 58.46 23.36 29.77
N THR A 620 58.09 24.20 28.81
CA THR A 620 58.39 25.63 28.77
C THR A 620 57.10 26.41 28.96
N LYS A 621 57.04 27.31 29.95
CA LYS A 621 55.88 28.18 30.21
C LYS A 621 55.91 29.40 29.30
N ALA A 622 54.76 30.07 29.17
CA ALA A 622 54.60 31.29 28.35
C ALA A 622 55.51 32.46 28.78
N ASP A 623 55.92 32.50 30.05
CA ASP A 623 56.87 33.50 30.56
C ASP A 623 58.32 33.21 30.16
N GLY A 624 58.60 32.09 29.47
CA GLY A 624 59.94 31.64 29.08
C GLY A 624 60.62 30.72 30.10
N SER A 625 60.02 30.51 31.28
CA SER A 625 60.54 29.58 32.29
C SER A 625 60.42 28.12 31.83
N LYS A 626 61.37 27.26 32.21
CA LYS A 626 61.47 25.88 31.71
C LYS A 626 61.69 24.88 32.83
N ILE A 627 60.90 23.81 32.83
CA ILE A 627 61.03 22.63 33.69
C ILE A 627 61.59 21.47 32.85
N VAL A 628 62.61 20.79 33.34
CA VAL A 628 63.15 19.57 32.70
C VAL A 628 63.29 18.48 33.76
N SER A 629 62.79 17.29 33.46
CA SER A 629 62.84 16.11 34.30
C SER A 629 63.48 14.94 33.57
N TYR A 630 64.34 14.22 34.26
CA TYR A 630 64.96 12.99 33.78
C TYR A 630 64.56 11.84 34.69
N TYR A 631 64.23 10.71 34.08
CA TYR A 631 63.77 9.51 34.77
C TYR A 631 64.75 8.35 34.52
N ASP A 632 64.69 7.31 35.35
CA ASP A 632 65.44 6.08 35.11
C ASP A 632 64.67 5.06 34.26
N ALA A 633 65.28 3.91 34.02
CA ALA A 633 64.70 2.83 33.19
C ALA A 633 63.46 2.16 33.80
N THR A 634 63.07 2.53 35.03
CA THR A 634 61.85 2.05 35.71
C THR A 634 60.78 3.15 35.83
N GLY A 635 61.03 4.34 35.27
CA GLY A 635 60.13 5.50 35.36
C GLY A 635 60.28 6.35 36.61
N HIS A 636 61.28 6.10 37.46
CA HIS A 636 61.50 6.93 38.64
C HIS A 636 62.18 8.24 38.26
N LEU A 637 61.64 9.36 38.75
CA LEU A 637 62.26 10.67 38.60
C LEU A 637 63.63 10.63 39.29
N ARG A 638 64.70 11.06 38.60
CA ARG A 638 66.05 11.20 39.17
C ARG A 638 66.36 12.65 39.51
N SER A 639 65.90 13.57 38.68
CA SER A 639 66.17 14.99 38.84
C SER A 639 65.14 15.81 38.08
N GLN A 640 64.70 16.90 38.69
CA GLN A 640 63.88 17.93 38.05
C GLN A 640 64.48 19.30 38.33
N VAL A 641 64.53 20.15 37.31
CA VAL A 641 65.01 21.52 37.42
C VAL A 641 63.98 22.46 36.79
N ALA A 642 63.57 23.49 37.54
CA ALA A 642 62.71 24.56 37.05
C ALA A 642 63.50 25.88 37.02
N ASN A 643 63.66 26.46 35.83
CA ASN A 643 64.36 27.72 35.59
C ASN A 643 63.37 28.80 35.18
N ARG A 644 63.58 30.05 35.61
CA ARG A 644 62.93 31.26 35.08
C ARG A 644 63.37 31.50 33.62
N ALA A 645 62.72 32.47 32.97
CA ALA A 645 63.01 32.87 31.59
C ALA A 645 64.46 33.32 31.35
N ASP A 646 65.07 33.92 32.38
CA ASP A 646 66.48 34.36 32.39
C ASP A 646 67.47 33.23 32.74
N GLY A 647 66.98 32.01 32.98
CA GLY A 647 67.77 30.85 33.37
C GLY A 647 68.00 30.69 34.89
N SER A 648 67.52 31.60 35.74
CA SER A 648 67.67 31.50 37.20
C SER A 648 66.74 30.44 37.82
N LEU A 649 67.16 29.77 38.90
CA LEU A 649 66.38 28.66 39.50
C LEU A 649 65.12 29.14 40.22
N ILE A 650 63.97 28.56 39.85
CA ILE A 650 62.73 28.62 40.63
C ILE A 650 62.77 27.50 41.67
N SER A 651 63.09 26.30 41.23
CA SER A 651 63.25 25.14 42.10
C SER A 651 64.21 24.12 41.53
N SER A 652 64.79 23.34 42.44
CA SER A 652 65.57 22.15 42.11
C SER A 652 65.10 20.98 42.99
N GLU A 653 64.94 19.83 42.34
CA GLU A 653 64.54 18.57 42.95
C GLU A 653 65.58 17.50 42.60
N THR A 654 65.94 16.69 43.58
CA THR A 654 66.84 15.55 43.42
C THR A 654 66.26 14.37 44.18
N ASP A 655 66.13 13.27 43.48
CA ASP A 655 65.48 12.05 43.95
C ASP A 655 66.54 10.95 44.02
N ALA A 656 66.62 10.29 45.16
CA ALA A 656 67.47 9.13 45.37
C ALA A 656 66.71 7.84 45.05
N ALA A 657 67.43 6.80 44.63
CA ALA A 657 66.85 5.50 44.28
C ALA A 657 66.15 4.79 45.47
N ASP A 658 66.34 5.27 46.69
CA ASP A 658 65.68 4.78 47.91
C ASP A 658 64.34 5.48 48.22
N GLY A 659 63.86 6.35 47.31
CA GLY A 659 62.59 7.07 47.45
C GLY A 659 62.66 8.36 48.26
N SER A 660 63.82 8.71 48.83
CA SER A 660 64.02 10.01 49.46
C SER A 660 64.23 11.11 48.40
N LYS A 661 63.67 12.29 48.64
CA LYS A 661 63.86 13.44 47.75
C LYS A 661 63.83 14.76 48.49
N THR A 662 64.48 15.77 47.91
CA THR A 662 64.52 17.12 48.46
C THR A 662 64.17 18.13 47.38
N ILE A 663 63.22 19.03 47.67
CA ILE A 663 62.85 20.14 46.79
C ILE A 663 63.12 21.46 47.50
N ASN A 664 63.85 22.34 46.83
CA ASN A 664 64.09 23.70 47.30
C ASN A 664 63.42 24.70 46.37
N THR A 665 62.67 25.65 46.93
CA THR A 665 62.00 26.71 46.18
C THR A 665 62.60 28.07 46.52
N TYR A 666 62.90 28.87 45.50
CA TYR A 666 63.64 30.12 45.61
C TYR A 666 62.78 31.32 45.16
N ASP A 667 62.87 32.45 45.86
CA ASP A 667 62.33 33.72 45.38
C ASP A 667 63.16 34.27 44.21
N ALA A 668 62.71 35.39 43.62
CA ALA A 668 63.39 36.04 42.48
C ALA A 668 64.79 36.59 42.81
N ALA A 669 65.11 36.76 44.10
CA ALA A 669 66.43 37.17 44.58
C ALA A 669 67.33 35.97 44.93
N GLY A 670 66.81 34.74 44.87
CA GLY A 670 67.52 33.50 45.17
C GLY A 670 67.40 33.02 46.62
N HIS A 671 66.53 33.60 47.45
CA HIS A 671 66.31 33.13 48.83
C HIS A 671 65.33 31.96 48.89
N LYS A 672 65.58 31.01 49.78
CA LYS A 672 64.71 29.86 50.00
C LYS A 672 63.44 30.28 50.74
N VAL A 673 62.30 30.27 50.05
CA VAL A 673 60.99 30.67 50.61
C VAL A 673 60.15 29.47 51.07
N ALA A 674 60.47 28.29 50.56
CA ALA A 674 59.88 27.04 51.00
C ALA A 674 60.89 25.91 50.90
N ASN A 675 60.75 24.93 51.80
CA ASN A 675 61.52 23.71 51.77
C ASN A 675 60.60 22.51 51.93
N LEU A 676 60.77 21.53 51.04
CA LEU A 676 60.11 20.23 51.08
C LEU A 676 61.18 19.14 51.19
N THR A 677 61.04 18.30 52.21
CA THR A 677 61.92 17.15 52.44
C THR A 677 61.08 15.88 52.50
N VAL A 678 61.42 14.87 51.71
CA VAL A 678 60.76 13.56 51.65
C VAL A 678 61.74 12.47 52.06
N THR A 679 61.33 11.65 53.02
CA THR A 679 62.12 10.52 53.55
C THR A 679 61.99 9.28 52.67
N ALA A 680 62.96 8.36 52.74
CA ALA A 680 62.95 7.08 51.98
C ALA A 680 61.72 6.21 52.29
N THR A 681 61.13 6.39 53.48
CA THR A 681 59.89 5.71 53.85
C THR A 681 58.65 6.35 53.23
N GLY A 682 58.74 7.53 52.59
CA GLY A 682 57.64 8.20 51.86
C GLY A 682 57.02 9.43 52.56
N THR A 683 57.45 9.78 53.78
CA THR A 683 56.91 10.95 54.51
C THR A 683 57.54 12.23 53.99
N SER A 684 56.76 13.20 53.51
CA SER A 684 57.21 14.53 53.11
C SER A 684 56.74 15.66 54.05
N THR A 685 57.63 16.57 54.43
CA THR A 685 57.30 17.76 55.23
C THR A 685 57.58 19.04 54.46
N THR A 686 56.57 19.89 54.31
CA THR A 686 56.67 21.23 53.72
C THR A 686 56.59 22.29 54.80
N SER A 687 57.56 23.20 54.83
CA SER A 687 57.56 24.39 55.68
C SER A 687 57.63 25.65 54.81
N THR A 688 56.69 26.58 55.03
CA THR A 688 56.66 27.89 54.35
C THR A 688 56.93 29.01 55.33
N TYR A 689 57.68 30.01 54.87
CA TYR A 689 58.13 31.12 55.68
C TYR A 689 57.59 32.44 55.11
N ASP A 690 57.21 33.38 55.97
CA ASP A 690 56.94 34.76 55.55
C ASP A 690 58.22 35.47 55.05
N THR A 691 58.09 36.69 54.54
CA THR A 691 59.23 37.49 54.05
C THR A 691 60.25 37.87 55.14
N ALA A 692 59.95 37.61 56.42
CA ALA A 692 60.83 37.79 57.55
C ALA A 692 61.40 36.45 58.10
N GLY A 693 61.00 35.31 57.53
CA GLY A 693 61.47 33.97 57.92
C GLY A 693 60.63 33.25 58.97
N HIS A 694 59.43 33.72 59.32
CA HIS A 694 58.56 33.04 60.29
C HIS A 694 57.66 31.99 59.64
N LEU A 695 57.47 30.87 60.34
CA LEU A 695 56.62 29.76 59.91
C LEU A 695 55.14 30.17 59.94
N THR A 696 54.52 30.26 58.76
CA THR A 696 53.11 30.65 58.61
C THR A 696 52.18 29.45 58.39
N GLN A 697 52.74 28.34 57.90
CA GLN A 697 52.01 27.11 57.61
C GLN A 697 52.99 25.92 57.73
N THR A 698 52.48 24.80 58.24
CA THR A 698 53.21 23.52 58.28
C THR A 698 52.34 22.44 57.65
N SER A 699 52.91 21.67 56.73
CA SER A 699 52.22 20.58 56.02
C SER A 699 53.05 19.29 56.09
N VAL A 700 52.46 18.21 56.58
CA VAL A 700 53.13 16.92 56.79
C VAL A 700 52.37 15.82 56.05
N LYS A 701 52.97 15.27 55.00
CA LYS A 701 52.50 14.14 54.19
C LYS A 701 53.18 12.85 54.62
N LEU A 702 52.43 11.82 54.93
CA LEU A 702 52.92 10.47 55.26
C LEU A 702 53.19 9.65 54.00
N PRO A 703 53.86 8.48 54.11
CA PRO A 703 54.12 7.57 53.00
C PRO A 703 52.88 7.01 52.33
N SER A 704 51.83 6.83 53.14
CA SER A 704 50.51 6.50 52.66
C SER A 704 50.02 7.55 51.65
N GLY A 705 50.51 8.79 51.73
CA GLY A 705 50.14 9.95 50.91
C GLY A 705 49.32 10.98 51.70
N GLU A 706 48.96 10.67 52.95
CA GLU A 706 48.11 11.48 53.82
C GLU A 706 48.84 12.74 54.32
N THR A 707 48.39 13.92 53.92
CA THR A 707 48.95 15.24 54.24
C THR A 707 48.12 16.04 55.25
N THR A 708 48.62 16.26 56.46
CA THR A 708 48.00 17.19 57.42
C THR A 708 48.63 18.58 57.34
N THR A 709 47.84 19.59 57.01
CA THR A 709 48.19 21.01 57.00
C THR A 709 47.47 21.74 58.14
N THR A 710 48.24 22.41 59.00
CA THR A 710 47.70 23.21 60.10
C THR A 710 47.99 24.68 59.85
N VAL A 711 46.94 25.50 59.86
CA VAL A 711 47.05 26.96 59.69
C VAL A 711 46.89 27.65 61.05
N TYR A 712 47.76 28.62 61.31
CA TYR A 712 47.81 29.36 62.56
C TYR A 712 47.57 30.85 62.28
N THR A 713 46.56 31.44 62.92
CA THR A 713 46.37 32.90 62.94
C THR A 713 46.63 33.38 64.37
N ASN A 714 47.61 34.26 64.58
CA ASN A 714 48.05 34.73 65.90
C ASN A 714 48.33 33.60 66.92
N GLY A 715 48.84 32.46 66.45
CA GLY A 715 49.23 31.33 67.31
C GLY A 715 48.08 30.40 67.73
N VAL A 716 46.86 30.58 67.21
CA VAL A 716 45.69 29.72 67.49
C VAL A 716 45.33 28.93 66.23
N LYS A 717 44.97 27.64 66.40
CA LYS A 717 44.49 26.79 65.31
C LYS A 717 43.13 27.27 64.85
N THR A 718 43.03 27.70 63.60
CA THR A 718 41.79 28.18 62.99
C THR A 718 41.28 27.23 61.90
N LEU A 719 42.17 26.40 61.33
CA LEU A 719 41.85 25.40 60.32
C LEU A 719 42.77 24.17 60.46
N ILE A 720 42.18 22.97 60.35
CA ILE A 720 42.91 21.72 60.10
C ILE A 720 42.47 21.21 58.72
N ALA A 721 43.42 21.04 57.82
CA ALA A 721 43.22 20.49 56.49
C ALA A 721 44.00 19.18 56.33
N LEU A 722 43.31 18.05 56.23
CA LEU A 722 43.88 16.71 56.15
C LEU A 722 43.67 16.15 54.73
N GLN A 723 44.67 16.16 53.86
CA GLN A 723 44.71 15.31 52.68
C GLN A 723 44.89 13.85 53.11
N HIS A 724 44.14 12.87 52.62
CA HIS A 724 44.44 11.47 52.79
C HIS A 724 45.36 10.93 51.69
N ALA A 725 45.86 9.72 51.96
CA ALA A 725 46.70 8.88 51.12
C ALA A 725 46.25 8.76 49.67
N ASP A 726 44.96 8.47 49.54
CA ASP A 726 44.24 8.28 48.29
C ASP A 726 44.02 9.59 47.52
N GLY A 727 44.53 10.71 48.03
CA GLY A 727 44.41 12.04 47.45
C GLY A 727 43.14 12.78 47.85
N THR A 728 42.22 12.22 48.63
CA THR A 728 41.09 13.00 49.18
C THR A 728 41.59 14.03 50.22
N SER A 729 40.81 15.03 50.62
CA SER A 729 41.11 15.94 51.74
C SER A 729 39.92 16.12 52.65
N GLU A 730 40.14 16.55 53.89
CA GLU A 730 39.13 16.91 54.87
C GLU A 730 39.52 18.23 55.56
N PHE A 731 38.65 19.23 55.49
CA PHE A 731 38.81 20.53 56.14
C PHE A 731 37.85 20.61 57.32
N GLN A 732 38.38 20.81 58.52
CA GLN A 732 37.61 20.98 59.74
C GLN A 732 37.75 22.42 60.22
N ASN A 733 36.65 23.17 60.12
CA ASN A 733 36.56 24.55 60.56
C ASN A 733 35.85 24.59 61.92
N TYR A 734 36.47 25.25 62.89
CA TYR A 734 35.99 25.36 64.26
C TYR A 734 35.67 26.81 64.64
N GLN A 735 34.74 27.01 65.58
CA GLN A 735 34.37 28.33 66.12
C GLN A 735 33.75 29.28 65.09
N VAL A 736 32.94 28.74 64.17
CA VAL A 736 32.23 29.55 63.16
C VAL A 736 31.19 30.43 63.86
N THR A 737 31.38 31.75 63.84
CA THR A 737 30.46 32.74 64.45
C THR A 737 29.62 33.45 63.39
N GLY A 738 28.30 33.54 63.61
CA GLY A 738 27.36 34.28 62.74
C GLY A 738 26.54 33.43 61.76
N ALA A 739 26.60 32.10 61.83
CA ALA A 739 25.83 31.15 61.01
C ALA A 739 24.93 30.24 61.88
N SER A 740 24.05 29.44 61.25
CA SER A 740 23.18 28.46 61.92
C SER A 740 23.93 27.22 62.47
N TYR A 741 25.21 27.06 62.11
CA TYR A 741 26.09 25.94 62.49
C TYR A 741 27.36 26.44 63.17
N THR A 742 27.97 25.61 64.03
CA THR A 742 29.17 25.97 64.81
C THR A 742 30.42 25.18 64.39
N THR A 743 30.22 24.04 63.71
CA THR A 743 31.26 23.18 63.18
C THR A 743 30.92 22.81 61.74
N GLN A 744 31.93 22.82 60.86
CA GLN A 744 31.80 22.38 59.47
C GLN A 744 32.93 21.44 59.12
N ILE A 745 32.58 20.30 58.53
CA ILE A 745 33.51 19.33 57.94
C ILE A 745 33.28 19.33 56.43
N GLN A 746 34.34 19.54 55.64
CA GLN A 746 34.30 19.44 54.18
C GLN A 746 35.28 18.39 53.71
N LYS A 747 34.82 17.37 52.99
CA LYS A 747 35.68 16.40 52.30
C LYS A 747 35.83 16.76 50.84
N VAL A 748 37.03 16.60 50.31
CA VAL A 748 37.49 17.06 49.00
C VAL A 748 38.13 15.89 48.28
N GLY A 749 37.85 15.74 46.99
CA GLY A 749 38.38 14.62 46.21
C GLY A 749 39.82 14.89 45.78
N VAL A 750 40.40 13.91 45.09
CA VAL A 750 41.76 13.97 44.51
C VAL A 750 42.01 15.15 43.57
N ASN A 751 40.94 15.72 43.02
CA ASN A 751 40.93 16.82 42.07
C ASN A 751 40.73 18.20 42.72
N GLY A 752 40.63 18.29 44.05
CA GLY A 752 40.36 19.56 44.75
C GLY A 752 38.88 19.96 44.77
N VAL A 753 37.98 19.11 44.28
CA VAL A 753 36.52 19.35 44.29
C VAL A 753 35.95 18.88 45.63
N VAL A 754 35.19 19.73 46.32
CA VAL A 754 34.47 19.32 47.53
C VAL A 754 33.44 18.26 47.15
N TYR A 755 33.59 17.05 47.68
CA TYR A 755 32.66 15.95 47.44
C TYR A 755 31.84 15.59 48.68
N SER A 756 32.11 16.17 49.85
CA SER A 756 31.15 16.10 50.94
C SER A 756 31.22 17.32 51.83
N VAL A 757 30.07 17.78 52.32
CA VAL A 757 30.00 18.79 53.39
C VAL A 757 29.04 18.29 54.45
N VAL A 758 29.42 18.42 55.73
CA VAL A 758 28.54 18.17 56.86
C VAL A 758 28.61 19.38 57.80
N ARG A 759 27.46 19.99 58.08
CA ARG A 759 27.31 21.08 59.04
C ARG A 759 26.42 20.63 60.18
N ALA A 760 26.81 20.98 61.41
CA ALA A 760 26.05 20.65 62.61
C ALA A 760 25.71 21.91 63.42
N HIS A 761 24.49 21.93 63.96
CA HIS A 761 24.06 22.89 64.96
C HIS A 761 24.87 22.75 66.25
N ALA A 762 24.73 23.70 67.17
CA ALA A 762 25.48 23.70 68.43
C ALA A 762 25.16 22.49 69.34
N ASP A 763 24.01 21.84 69.17
CA ASP A 763 23.58 20.64 69.90
C ASP A 763 23.98 19.32 69.22
N GLY A 764 24.66 19.39 68.07
CA GLY A 764 25.10 18.22 67.30
C GLY A 764 24.08 17.66 66.31
N SER A 765 22.87 18.23 66.22
CA SER A 765 21.93 17.89 65.15
C SER A 765 22.43 18.39 63.78
N LEU A 766 22.10 17.67 62.70
CA LEU A 766 22.52 18.02 61.35
C LEU A 766 21.74 19.25 60.86
N ASP A 767 22.45 20.22 60.27
CA ASP A 767 21.90 21.42 59.62
C ASP A 767 21.85 21.21 58.10
N TYR A 768 22.94 20.65 57.54
CA TYR A 768 23.14 20.48 56.11
C TYR A 768 24.13 19.35 55.81
N THR A 769 23.82 18.53 54.80
CA THR A 769 24.77 17.57 54.23
C THR A 769 24.82 17.69 52.71
N GLU A 770 26.01 17.55 52.13
CA GLU A 770 26.27 17.49 50.69
C GLU A 770 27.20 16.31 50.41
N LEU A 771 26.99 15.64 49.28
CA LEU A 771 27.81 14.54 48.79
C LEU A 771 27.91 14.63 47.26
N HIS A 772 29.08 14.56 46.65
CA HIS A 772 29.27 14.37 45.21
C HIS A 772 29.93 12.99 45.03
N ASN A 773 29.34 12.12 44.23
CA ASN A 773 29.83 10.79 43.96
C ASN A 773 30.79 10.81 42.77
N THR A 774 31.57 9.73 42.64
CA THR A 774 32.61 9.61 41.59
C THR A 774 32.05 9.45 40.18
N ASP A 775 30.79 9.03 40.04
CA ASP A 775 30.12 8.95 38.75
C ASP A 775 29.72 10.33 38.20
N GLY A 776 29.76 11.38 39.02
CA GLY A 776 29.31 12.74 38.65
C GLY A 776 27.99 13.15 39.29
N SER A 777 27.30 12.24 39.99
CA SER A 777 26.08 12.56 40.73
C SER A 777 26.39 13.36 42.02
N GLN A 778 25.45 14.16 42.51
CA GLN A 778 25.53 14.91 43.77
C GLN A 778 24.22 14.84 44.55
N VAL A 779 24.28 14.84 45.88
CA VAL A 779 23.14 14.81 46.81
C VAL A 779 23.32 15.89 47.86
N LEU A 780 22.37 16.83 47.95
CA LEU A 780 22.29 17.87 48.96
C LEU A 780 21.07 17.61 49.85
N THR A 781 21.19 17.71 51.16
CA THR A 781 20.08 17.57 52.11
C THR A 781 20.12 18.69 53.16
N TYR A 782 19.00 19.37 53.32
CA TYR A 782 18.76 20.37 54.36
C TYR A 782 17.88 19.77 55.44
N TYR A 783 18.22 20.04 56.70
CA TYR A 783 17.47 19.56 57.86
C TYR A 783 16.78 20.75 58.57
N ASP A 784 15.71 20.47 59.29
CA ASP A 784 15.12 21.45 60.21
C ASP A 784 15.84 21.46 61.57
N ALA A 785 15.48 22.41 62.44
CA ALA A 785 16.10 22.58 63.75
C ALA A 785 15.88 21.39 64.72
N THR A 786 15.10 20.37 64.32
CA THR A 786 14.88 19.13 65.08
C THR A 786 15.60 17.92 64.47
N GLY A 787 16.33 18.11 63.36
CA GLY A 787 17.09 17.06 62.68
C GLY A 787 16.27 16.24 61.67
N HIS A 788 15.04 16.63 61.33
CA HIS A 788 14.27 15.99 60.25
C HIS A 788 14.64 16.58 58.89
N LYS A 789 14.62 15.76 57.83
CA LYS A 789 14.85 16.25 56.46
C LYS A 789 13.77 17.26 56.08
N LYS A 790 14.18 18.41 55.54
CA LYS A 790 13.31 19.45 54.98
C LYS A 790 13.28 19.39 53.45
N LEU A 791 14.45 19.23 52.83
CA LEU A 791 14.63 19.17 51.39
C LEU A 791 15.84 18.30 51.05
N GLN A 792 15.76 17.46 50.03
CA GLN A 792 16.86 16.67 49.49
C GLN A 792 16.91 16.82 47.97
N ALA A 793 18.01 17.29 47.39
CA ALA A 793 18.19 17.38 45.95
C ALA A 793 19.33 16.45 45.51
N THR A 794 19.03 15.51 44.62
CA THR A 794 19.99 14.65 43.93
C THR A 794 20.15 15.15 42.50
N THR A 795 21.37 15.26 41.98
CA THR A 795 21.66 15.40 40.54
C THR A 795 22.44 14.16 40.15
N GLU A 796 22.06 13.43 39.11
CA GLU A 796 22.75 12.25 38.63
C GLU A 796 23.89 12.64 37.68
N ALA A 797 24.73 11.68 37.30
CA ALA A 797 25.91 11.90 36.45
C ALA A 797 25.62 12.44 35.06
N ASP A 798 24.46 12.09 34.51
CA ASP A 798 23.97 12.53 33.20
C ASP A 798 23.37 13.94 33.21
N GLY A 799 23.16 14.52 34.40
CA GLY A 799 22.54 15.83 34.59
C GLY A 799 21.10 15.79 35.11
N ASP A 800 20.48 14.61 35.27
CA ASP A 800 19.12 14.47 35.80
C ASP A 800 19.06 14.94 37.26
N ARG A 801 18.15 15.85 37.63
CA ARG A 801 18.06 16.41 38.98
C ARG A 801 16.72 16.12 39.67
N THR A 802 16.72 15.36 40.75
CA THR A 802 15.54 15.08 41.59
C THR A 802 15.57 15.81 42.93
N THR A 803 14.59 16.67 43.21
CA THR A 803 14.39 17.39 44.49
C THR A 803 13.17 16.87 45.24
N LEU A 804 13.38 16.29 46.42
CA LEU A 804 12.38 15.80 47.36
C LEU A 804 12.14 16.84 48.47
N SER A 805 10.88 17.21 48.73
CA SER A 805 10.49 18.10 49.84
C SER A 805 9.66 17.35 50.88
N TYR A 806 9.83 17.70 52.15
CA TYR A 806 9.20 17.02 53.28
C TYR A 806 8.43 18.01 54.16
N ASN A 807 7.39 17.53 54.86
CA ASN A 807 6.70 18.30 55.89
C ASN A 807 7.41 18.22 57.25
N ALA A 808 6.93 18.99 58.24
CA ALA A 808 7.50 19.01 59.59
C ALA A 808 7.40 17.67 60.36
N ALA A 809 6.62 16.70 59.86
CA ALA A 809 6.53 15.34 60.40
C ALA A 809 7.48 14.36 59.68
N GLY A 810 8.31 14.82 58.74
CA GLY A 810 9.26 14.02 57.98
C GLY A 810 8.64 13.23 56.81
N GLN A 811 7.39 13.51 56.43
CA GLN A 811 6.71 12.84 55.31
C GLN A 811 6.95 13.59 54.00
N LEU A 812 7.12 12.85 52.91
CA LEU A 812 7.31 13.39 51.56
C LEU A 812 6.05 14.14 51.07
N THR A 813 6.23 15.35 50.54
CA THR A 813 5.15 16.19 50.01
C THR A 813 5.30 16.51 48.52
N HIS A 814 6.52 16.66 48.02
CA HIS A 814 6.80 16.94 46.60
C HIS A 814 8.06 16.22 46.10
N VAL A 815 8.07 15.84 44.83
CA VAL A 815 9.26 15.37 44.10
C VAL A 815 9.32 16.10 42.76
N LEU A 816 10.34 16.92 42.55
CA LEU A 816 10.62 17.61 41.29
C LEU A 816 11.81 16.92 40.61
N ALA A 817 11.62 16.22 39.49
CA ALA A 817 12.70 15.64 38.69
C ALA A 817 12.88 16.38 37.36
N GLU A 818 14.07 16.93 37.12
CA GLU A 818 14.49 17.72 35.96
C GLU A 818 15.50 16.88 35.17
N ALA A 819 15.10 16.21 34.09
CA ALA A 819 15.98 15.37 33.29
C ALA A 819 16.94 16.20 32.40
N ALA A 820 18.11 15.64 32.08
CA ALA A 820 19.18 16.27 31.31
C ALA A 820 18.77 16.61 29.87
N ASN A 821 17.78 15.88 29.33
CA ASN A 821 17.18 16.16 28.02
C ASN A 821 16.27 17.41 28.01
N GLY A 822 15.95 17.98 29.17
CA GLY A 822 15.07 19.15 29.34
C GLY A 822 13.68 18.85 29.90
N ASP A 823 13.32 17.58 30.15
CA ASP A 823 12.02 17.22 30.71
C ASP A 823 11.95 17.56 32.23
N ILE A 824 10.84 18.15 32.69
CA ILE A 824 10.64 18.51 34.12
C ILE A 824 9.35 17.88 34.63
N SER A 825 9.45 16.93 35.55
CA SER A 825 8.32 16.30 36.26
C SER A 825 8.19 16.80 37.70
N ASN A 826 6.98 17.16 38.12
CA ASN A 826 6.66 17.61 39.48
C ASN A 826 5.53 16.76 40.06
N SER A 827 5.85 15.88 40.99
CA SER A 827 4.92 14.99 41.69
C SER A 827 4.52 15.55 43.06
N THR A 828 3.23 15.52 43.39
CA THR A 828 2.72 15.90 44.72
C THR A 828 2.25 14.68 45.50
N TYR A 829 2.44 14.70 46.82
CA TYR A 829 2.08 13.63 47.74
C TYR A 829 1.21 14.17 48.88
N SER A 830 0.20 13.40 49.27
CA SER A 830 -0.63 13.67 50.45
C SER A 830 -0.52 12.48 51.40
N ASN A 831 -0.12 12.73 52.65
CA ASN A 831 0.17 11.69 53.65
C ASN A 831 1.13 10.58 53.15
N GLY A 832 2.09 10.93 52.29
CA GLY A 832 3.04 9.98 51.70
C GLY A 832 2.51 9.18 50.51
N ILE A 833 1.27 9.39 50.07
CA ILE A 833 0.69 8.77 48.87
C ILE A 833 0.75 9.76 47.70
N LYS A 834 1.24 9.32 46.55
CA LYS A 834 1.34 10.13 45.32
C LYS A 834 -0.06 10.49 44.81
N THR A 835 -0.35 11.79 44.66
CA THR A 835 -1.68 12.28 44.21
C THR A 835 -1.67 12.86 42.81
N ASN A 836 -0.62 13.59 42.41
CA ASN A 836 -0.50 14.15 41.07
C ASN A 836 0.95 14.10 40.55
N THR A 837 1.13 14.21 39.24
CA THR A 837 2.40 14.48 38.55
C THR A 837 2.15 15.38 37.35
N VAL A 838 2.97 16.41 37.19
CA VAL A 838 2.96 17.28 36.00
C VAL A 838 4.32 17.17 35.33
N ILE A 839 4.38 16.71 34.09
CA ILE A 839 5.60 16.58 33.29
C ILE A 839 5.55 17.65 32.19
N ASN A 840 6.62 18.43 32.04
CA ASN A 840 6.81 19.37 30.95
C ASN A 840 7.99 18.83 30.13
N HIS A 841 7.74 18.40 28.91
CA HIS A 841 8.78 17.82 28.06
C HIS A 841 9.63 18.91 27.40
N ALA A 842 10.84 18.54 26.97
CA ALA A 842 11.80 19.43 26.31
C ALA A 842 11.26 20.04 24.99
N ASP A 843 10.32 19.35 24.33
CA ASP A 843 9.62 19.83 23.13
C ASP A 843 8.45 20.80 23.47
N HIS A 844 8.33 21.20 24.73
CA HIS A 844 7.27 22.04 25.30
C HIS A 844 5.88 21.39 25.38
N THR A 845 5.74 20.08 25.14
CA THR A 845 4.50 19.37 25.45
C THR A 845 4.35 19.14 26.96
N ASN A 846 3.12 19.00 27.44
CA ASN A 846 2.81 18.86 28.86
C ASN A 846 1.99 17.60 29.12
N GLU A 847 2.29 16.88 30.20
CA GLU A 847 1.54 15.70 30.66
C GLU A 847 1.09 15.90 32.12
N PHE A 848 -0.22 15.78 32.39
CA PHE A 848 -0.83 15.92 33.71
C PHE A 848 -1.42 14.57 34.14
N GLN A 849 -0.87 14.00 35.19
CA GLN A 849 -1.25 12.71 35.75
C GLN A 849 -1.86 12.92 37.15
N ALA A 850 -3.04 12.38 37.39
CA ALA A 850 -3.70 12.36 38.70
C ALA A 850 -3.93 10.91 39.13
N TYR A 851 -3.69 10.61 40.39
CA TYR A 851 -3.68 9.26 40.97
C TYR A 851 -4.51 9.18 42.24
N ASN A 852 -4.92 7.96 42.61
CA ASN A 852 -5.68 7.68 43.83
C ASN A 852 -6.95 8.53 43.94
N LEU A 853 -7.60 8.79 42.80
CA LEU A 853 -8.85 9.53 42.73
C LEU A 853 -9.97 8.72 43.39
N THR A 854 -10.76 9.38 44.25
CA THR A 854 -11.88 8.78 44.98
C THR A 854 -13.18 9.48 44.62
N GLY A 855 -14.28 8.73 44.47
CA GLY A 855 -15.60 9.28 44.10
C GLY A 855 -15.89 9.31 42.59
N THR A 856 -14.99 8.74 41.77
CA THR A 856 -15.10 8.56 40.32
C THR A 856 -15.06 7.08 39.95
N THR A 857 -15.39 6.73 38.71
CA THR A 857 -15.26 5.34 38.18
C THR A 857 -13.81 4.95 37.89
N TYR A 858 -12.94 5.93 37.67
CA TYR A 858 -11.51 5.78 37.43
C TYR A 858 -10.69 6.22 38.65
N THR A 859 -9.51 5.63 38.84
CA THR A 859 -8.57 5.95 39.93
C THR A 859 -7.36 6.74 39.45
N THR A 860 -7.07 6.69 38.15
CA THR A 860 -5.96 7.40 37.51
C THR A 860 -6.45 8.12 36.25
N GLN A 861 -5.95 9.33 36.00
CA GLN A 861 -6.17 10.09 34.78
C GLN A 861 -4.85 10.69 34.29
N ILE A 862 -4.55 10.52 33.00
CA ILE A 862 -3.40 11.09 32.31
C ILE A 862 -3.92 11.99 31.18
N GLN A 863 -3.42 13.21 31.07
CA GLN A 863 -3.76 14.16 30.01
C GLN A 863 -2.49 14.68 29.36
N LYS A 864 -2.39 14.67 28.03
CA LYS A 864 -1.27 15.23 27.28
C LYS A 864 -1.72 16.41 26.45
N ALA A 865 -0.95 17.49 26.46
CA ALA A 865 -1.24 18.73 25.77
C ALA A 865 -0.02 19.30 25.02
N TYR A 866 -0.26 19.99 23.91
CA TYR A 866 0.78 20.74 23.20
C TYR A 866 1.23 21.97 24.01
N ALA A 867 2.31 22.61 23.55
CA ALA A 867 2.87 23.84 24.15
C ALA A 867 1.86 24.99 24.28
N ASN A 868 0.84 25.05 23.41
CA ASN A 868 -0.22 26.04 23.45
C ASN A 868 -1.36 25.70 24.45
N GLY A 869 -1.26 24.60 25.19
CA GLY A 869 -2.26 24.13 26.15
C GLY A 869 -3.40 23.30 25.54
N PHE A 870 -3.38 23.01 24.23
CA PHE A 870 -4.38 22.16 23.60
C PHE A 870 -4.16 20.68 23.97
N VAL A 871 -5.14 20.06 24.64
CA VAL A 871 -5.10 18.64 25.04
C VAL A 871 -5.32 17.74 23.84
N PHE A 872 -4.33 16.92 23.48
CA PHE A 872 -4.41 15.98 22.36
C PHE A 872 -4.62 14.53 22.80
N SER A 873 -4.47 14.22 24.09
CA SER A 873 -4.73 12.88 24.61
C SER A 873 -5.25 12.90 26.05
N VAL A 874 -6.25 12.08 26.35
CA VAL A 874 -6.69 11.78 27.72
C VAL A 874 -6.82 10.28 27.89
N VAL A 875 -6.32 9.72 28.99
CA VAL A 875 -6.48 8.31 29.37
C VAL A 875 -6.91 8.22 30.82
N ARG A 876 -7.97 7.47 31.12
CA ARG A 876 -8.44 7.17 32.47
C ARG A 876 -8.47 5.67 32.68
N THR A 877 -8.08 5.21 33.87
CA THR A 877 -8.07 3.78 34.22
C THR A 877 -8.80 3.50 35.52
N HIS A 878 -9.44 2.34 35.59
CA HIS A 878 -10.01 1.76 36.79
C HIS A 878 -8.92 1.35 37.80
N ALA A 879 -9.33 0.90 38.98
CA ALA A 879 -8.43 0.51 40.06
C ALA A 879 -7.54 -0.71 39.74
N ASP A 880 -8.00 -1.58 38.84
CA ASP A 880 -7.28 -2.78 38.38
C ASP A 880 -6.36 -2.51 37.17
N GLY A 881 -6.32 -1.27 36.68
CA GLY A 881 -5.54 -0.86 35.52
C GLY A 881 -6.26 -0.99 34.18
N SER A 882 -7.49 -1.52 34.14
CA SER A 882 -8.30 -1.54 32.91
C SER A 882 -8.70 -0.11 32.49
N LEU A 883 -8.90 0.11 31.20
CA LEU A 883 -9.28 1.42 30.66
C LEU A 883 -10.72 1.76 31.08
N ASP A 884 -10.97 3.03 31.43
CA ASP A 884 -12.30 3.63 31.70
C ASP A 884 -12.68 4.58 30.56
N TYR A 885 -11.72 5.39 30.10
CA TYR A 885 -11.91 6.39 29.05
C TYR A 885 -10.62 6.69 28.31
N THR A 886 -10.71 6.87 26.99
CA THR A 886 -9.62 7.42 26.17
C THR A 886 -10.13 8.52 25.24
N GLU A 887 -9.34 9.56 25.04
CA GLU A 887 -9.59 10.65 24.09
C GLU A 887 -8.31 10.94 23.29
N VAL A 888 -8.46 11.18 21.99
CA VAL A 888 -7.38 11.64 21.10
C VAL A 888 -7.92 12.79 20.25
N ASN A 889 -7.24 13.94 20.26
CA ASN A 889 -7.54 15.10 19.41
C ASN A 889 -6.37 15.32 18.45
N ASN A 890 -6.59 15.06 17.15
CA ASN A 890 -5.56 15.15 16.11
C ASN A 890 -5.34 16.59 15.64
N THR A 891 -4.14 16.89 15.14
CA THR A 891 -3.77 18.22 14.61
C THR A 891 -4.64 18.66 13.41
N GLY A 892 -5.20 17.71 12.67
CA GLY A 892 -6.13 17.97 11.57
C GLY A 892 -7.57 18.34 11.99
N GLY A 893 -7.87 18.38 13.30
CA GLY A 893 -9.20 18.74 13.83
C GLY A 893 -10.11 17.54 14.12
N SER A 894 -9.72 16.32 13.76
CA SER A 894 -10.49 15.12 14.11
C SER A 894 -10.30 14.74 15.58
N LYS A 895 -11.33 14.15 16.18
CA LYS A 895 -11.41 13.77 17.59
C LYS A 895 -11.97 12.36 17.73
N VAL A 896 -11.35 11.52 18.57
CA VAL A 896 -11.87 10.20 18.92
C VAL A 896 -11.96 10.10 20.44
N LEU A 897 -13.12 9.69 20.96
CA LEU A 897 -13.32 9.37 22.36
C LEU A 897 -13.87 7.95 22.51
N THR A 898 -13.46 7.24 23.55
CA THR A 898 -13.89 5.86 23.80
C THR A 898 -14.12 5.66 25.28
N TYR A 899 -15.28 5.12 25.63
CA TYR A 899 -15.68 4.71 26.98
C TYR A 899 -15.60 3.20 27.08
N TYR A 900 -15.20 2.71 28.25
CA TYR A 900 -15.01 1.30 28.55
C TYR A 900 -15.83 0.90 29.77
N ASP A 901 -16.14 -0.39 29.88
CA ASP A 901 -16.71 -0.97 31.09
C ASP A 901 -15.63 -1.29 32.13
N ALA A 902 -16.07 -1.68 33.33
CA ALA A 902 -15.19 -1.99 34.45
C ALA A 902 -14.23 -3.18 34.20
N THR A 903 -14.36 -3.90 33.08
CA THR A 903 -13.47 -5.00 32.68
C THR A 903 -12.54 -4.61 31.51
N GLY A 904 -12.63 -3.38 31.01
CA GLY A 904 -11.82 -2.85 29.92
C GLY A 904 -12.38 -3.15 28.52
N HIS A 905 -13.62 -3.62 28.38
CA HIS A 905 -14.27 -3.74 27.07
C HIS A 905 -14.86 -2.39 26.65
N LYS A 906 -14.81 -2.09 25.35
CA LYS A 906 -15.42 -0.87 24.80
C LYS A 906 -16.93 -0.89 25.05
N LEU A 907 -17.49 0.24 25.47
CA LEU A 907 -18.93 0.50 25.55
C LEU A 907 -19.39 1.39 24.40
N THR A 908 -18.66 2.47 24.16
CA THR A 908 -18.97 3.44 23.10
C THR A 908 -17.68 4.06 22.58
N GLN A 909 -17.56 4.20 21.26
CA GLN A 909 -16.51 4.98 20.61
C GLN A 909 -17.17 6.03 19.73
N ALA A 910 -16.90 7.31 19.99
CA ALA A 910 -17.39 8.40 19.15
C ALA A 910 -16.23 9.09 18.44
N THR A 911 -16.40 9.37 17.16
CA THR A 911 -15.42 10.02 16.29
C THR A 911 -16.04 11.27 15.69
N THR A 912 -15.31 12.38 15.71
CA THR A 912 -15.59 13.55 14.89
C THR A 912 -14.48 13.65 13.86
N ASP A 913 -14.79 13.63 12.57
CA ASP A 913 -13.77 13.77 11.53
C ASP A 913 -13.35 15.24 11.32
N VAL A 914 -12.44 15.47 10.36
CA VAL A 914 -11.94 16.82 10.04
C VAL A 914 -12.98 17.73 9.37
N ALA A 915 -14.02 17.13 8.75
CA ALA A 915 -15.12 17.85 8.12
C ALA A 915 -16.23 18.20 9.12
N GLY A 916 -16.20 17.62 10.33
CA GLY A 916 -17.21 17.80 11.37
C GLY A 916 -18.32 16.74 11.35
N ASN A 917 -18.17 15.66 10.59
CA ASN A 917 -19.09 14.52 10.66
C ASN A 917 -18.86 13.76 11.97
N HIS A 918 -19.93 13.25 12.57
CA HIS A 918 -19.91 12.55 13.85
C HIS A 918 -20.31 11.09 13.67
N SER A 919 -19.46 10.13 14.05
CA SER A 919 -19.82 8.71 14.13
C SER A 919 -19.77 8.19 15.57
N THR A 920 -20.58 7.19 15.89
CA THR A 920 -20.66 6.55 17.22
C THR A 920 -20.92 5.05 17.09
N LEU A 921 -19.95 4.26 17.51
CA LEU A 921 -20.04 2.81 17.66
C LEU A 921 -20.42 2.45 19.10
N SER A 922 -21.40 1.57 19.28
CA SER A 922 -21.85 1.09 20.60
C SER A 922 -21.73 -0.42 20.70
N TYR A 923 -21.30 -0.92 21.85
CA TYR A 923 -20.94 -2.33 22.06
C TYR A 923 -21.69 -2.93 23.25
N ASN A 924 -21.83 -4.26 23.28
CA ASN A 924 -22.31 -4.99 24.44
C ASN A 924 -21.16 -5.41 25.38
N GLN A 925 -21.48 -6.01 26.52
CA GLN A 925 -20.51 -6.49 27.52
C GLN A 925 -19.57 -7.61 27.00
N ALA A 926 -19.88 -8.23 25.85
CA ALA A 926 -19.01 -9.21 25.21
C ALA A 926 -18.09 -8.57 24.14
N GLY A 927 -18.09 -7.24 24.01
CA GLY A 927 -17.29 -6.51 23.02
C GLY A 927 -17.84 -6.55 21.59
N MET A 928 -19.06 -7.07 21.38
CA MET A 928 -19.69 -7.12 20.05
C MET A 928 -20.46 -5.82 19.76
N LEU A 929 -20.40 -5.35 18.51
CA LEU A 929 -21.13 -4.18 18.06
C LEU A 929 -22.65 -4.39 18.18
N THR A 930 -23.35 -3.36 18.66
CA THR A 930 -24.81 -3.33 18.82
C THR A 930 -25.46 -2.19 18.05
N ARG A 931 -24.72 -1.09 17.84
CA ARG A 931 -25.16 0.05 17.05
C ARG A 931 -23.96 0.74 16.42
N ASP A 932 -24.15 1.19 15.19
CA ASP A 932 -23.29 2.11 14.45
C ASP A 932 -24.16 3.30 14.06
N PHE A 933 -23.67 4.51 14.26
CA PHE A 933 -24.40 5.75 14.02
C PHE A 933 -23.47 6.74 13.34
N GLU A 934 -23.87 7.31 12.22
CA GLU A 934 -23.15 8.36 11.51
C GLU A 934 -24.07 9.55 11.30
N GLN A 935 -23.53 10.76 11.47
CA GLN A 935 -24.19 12.02 11.20
C GLN A 935 -23.25 12.91 10.39
N HIS A 936 -23.69 13.30 9.21
CA HIS A 936 -22.95 14.18 8.34
C HIS A 936 -23.27 15.65 8.64
N ILE A 937 -22.40 16.55 8.21
CA ILE A 937 -22.53 18.00 8.47
C ILE A 937 -23.76 18.64 7.81
N ASP A 938 -24.27 18.03 6.74
CA ASP A 938 -25.52 18.45 6.08
C ASP A 938 -26.78 18.05 6.86
N GLY A 939 -26.62 17.32 7.97
CA GLY A 939 -27.70 16.85 8.84
C GLY A 939 -28.25 15.46 8.49
N SER A 940 -27.77 14.83 7.41
CA SER A 940 -28.11 13.45 7.10
C SER A 940 -27.51 12.50 8.14
N THR A 941 -28.19 11.38 8.41
CA THR A 941 -27.72 10.39 9.38
C THR A 941 -27.93 8.97 8.90
N GLU A 942 -26.99 8.08 9.22
CA GLU A 942 -27.13 6.64 9.07
C GLU A 942 -27.08 5.99 10.45
N THR A 943 -27.90 4.97 10.68
CA THR A 943 -27.87 4.21 11.94
C THR A 943 -28.08 2.74 11.64
N THR A 944 -27.08 1.92 11.91
CA THR A 944 -27.17 0.46 11.78
C THR A 944 -27.26 -0.20 13.15
N ALA A 945 -28.23 -1.09 13.35
CA ALA A 945 -28.38 -1.92 14.54
C ALA A 945 -27.89 -3.36 14.29
N TYR A 946 -27.30 -3.95 15.32
CA TYR A 946 -26.71 -5.28 15.29
C TYR A 946 -27.23 -6.14 16.43
N THR A 947 -27.40 -7.44 16.17
CA THR A 947 -27.65 -8.46 17.19
C THR A 947 -26.60 -9.55 17.04
N ASN A 948 -25.82 -9.82 18.10
CA ASN A 948 -24.71 -10.78 18.08
C ASN A 948 -23.73 -10.58 16.92
N GLY A 949 -23.44 -9.32 16.57
CA GLY A 949 -22.51 -8.96 15.49
C GLY A 949 -23.10 -8.97 14.08
N ALA A 950 -24.33 -9.47 13.87
CA ALA A 950 -25.01 -9.44 12.58
C ALA A 950 -25.92 -8.20 12.45
N LYS A 951 -25.92 -7.54 11.28
CA LYS A 951 -26.84 -6.41 10.99
C LYS A 951 -28.29 -6.88 11.06
N THR A 952 -29.17 -6.10 11.69
CA THR A 952 -30.61 -6.41 11.73
C THR A 952 -31.45 -5.31 11.10
N THR A 953 -31.06 -4.05 11.28
CA THR A 953 -31.82 -2.90 10.76
C THR A 953 -30.89 -1.74 10.48
N MET A 954 -31.20 -0.93 9.47
CA MET A 954 -30.48 0.31 9.18
C MET A 954 -31.47 1.41 8.84
N TRP A 955 -31.28 2.60 9.39
CA TRP A 955 -32.08 3.79 9.13
C TRP A 955 -31.19 4.85 8.48
N VAL A 956 -31.60 5.36 7.33
CA VAL A 956 -30.94 6.48 6.66
C VAL A 956 -31.92 7.65 6.63
N LEU A 957 -31.50 8.81 7.13
CA LEU A 957 -32.19 10.09 6.99
C LEU A 957 -31.36 10.95 6.04
N HIS A 958 -31.93 11.30 4.90
CA HIS A 958 -31.30 12.16 3.91
C HIS A 958 -31.45 13.63 4.30
N ALA A 959 -30.58 14.50 3.78
CA ALA A 959 -30.57 15.92 4.11
C ALA A 959 -31.87 16.66 3.71
N ASP A 960 -32.57 16.16 2.70
CA ASP A 960 -33.88 16.67 2.26
C ASP A 960 -35.05 16.24 3.18
N GLY A 961 -34.77 15.40 4.19
CA GLY A 961 -35.74 14.85 5.13
C GLY A 961 -36.35 13.51 4.73
N SER A 962 -36.10 13.03 3.51
CA SER A 962 -36.50 11.69 3.07
C SER A 962 -35.75 10.60 3.85
N ARG A 963 -36.30 9.38 3.91
CA ARG A 963 -35.73 8.31 4.74
C ARG A 963 -35.78 6.96 4.05
N ASP A 964 -34.73 6.17 4.26
CA ASP A 964 -34.72 4.74 3.96
C ASP A 964 -34.66 3.92 5.24
N THR A 965 -35.40 2.81 5.30
CA THR A 965 -35.31 1.82 6.36
C THR A 965 -35.03 0.45 5.75
N TYR A 966 -33.93 -0.16 6.18
CA TYR A 966 -33.52 -1.50 5.76
C TYR A 966 -33.72 -2.49 6.90
N SER A 967 -34.30 -3.64 6.60
CA SER A 967 -34.32 -4.81 7.50
C SER A 967 -33.44 -5.90 6.90
N TYR A 968 -32.59 -6.52 7.72
CA TYR A 968 -31.64 -7.57 7.31
C TYR A 968 -31.87 -8.84 8.10
N ASN A 969 -31.37 -9.97 7.57
CA ASN A 969 -31.41 -11.28 8.23
C ASN A 969 -32.84 -11.65 8.66
N VAL A 970 -33.83 -11.30 7.84
CA VAL A 970 -35.23 -11.64 8.10
C VAL A 970 -35.40 -13.14 7.92
N THR A 971 -35.78 -13.84 8.99
CA THR A 971 -36.00 -15.30 8.96
C THR A 971 -37.48 -15.63 8.97
N GLY A 972 -37.88 -16.70 8.29
CA GLY A 972 -39.27 -17.19 8.26
C GLY A 972 -40.20 -16.43 7.30
N GLN A 973 -39.63 -15.57 6.46
CA GLN A 973 -40.31 -14.91 5.33
C GLN A 973 -39.68 -15.38 4.00
N SER A 974 -40.31 -15.06 2.87
CA SER A 974 -39.74 -15.35 1.54
C SER A 974 -38.53 -14.48 1.20
N PHE A 975 -38.37 -13.34 1.89
CA PHE A 975 -37.27 -12.39 1.71
C PHE A 975 -36.33 -12.39 2.92
N ALA A 976 -35.06 -12.11 2.68
CA ALA A 976 -34.02 -11.94 3.70
C ALA A 976 -33.72 -10.47 4.00
N THR A 977 -33.95 -9.59 3.02
CA THR A 977 -33.75 -8.13 3.11
C THR A 977 -34.98 -7.37 2.66
N GLN A 978 -35.23 -6.22 3.26
CA GLN A 978 -36.28 -5.29 2.84
C GLN A 978 -35.79 -3.86 2.95
N ARG A 979 -35.94 -3.05 1.90
CA ARG A 979 -35.80 -1.60 1.92
C ARG A 979 -37.17 -0.93 1.83
N GLN A 980 -37.38 0.10 2.61
CA GLN A 980 -38.56 0.97 2.52
C GLN A 980 -38.12 2.42 2.43
N SER A 981 -38.57 3.14 1.42
CA SER A 981 -38.24 4.54 1.19
C SER A 981 -39.48 5.41 1.44
N VAL A 982 -39.30 6.52 2.15
CA VAL A 982 -40.33 7.54 2.38
C VAL A 982 -39.82 8.93 2.00
N ASP A 983 -40.72 9.79 1.55
CA ASP A 983 -40.46 11.21 1.31
C ASP A 983 -40.27 12.00 2.62
N ALA A 984 -39.95 13.28 2.51
CA ALA A 984 -39.76 14.18 3.67
C ALA A 984 -41.01 14.37 4.54
N HIS A 985 -42.20 14.01 4.04
CA HIS A 985 -43.47 14.06 4.77
C HIS A 985 -43.83 12.71 5.41
N GLY A 986 -43.01 11.67 5.20
CA GLY A 986 -43.22 10.32 5.71
C GLY A 986 -44.13 9.44 4.85
N ASN A 987 -44.42 9.83 3.61
CA ASN A 987 -45.18 9.00 2.68
C ASN A 987 -44.25 8.01 1.98
N PHE A 988 -44.65 6.74 1.86
CA PHE A 988 -43.87 5.76 1.09
C PHE A 988 -43.70 6.17 -0.37
N THR A 989 -42.50 5.99 -0.90
CA THR A 989 -42.15 6.16 -2.32
C THR A 989 -41.83 4.81 -2.95
N SER A 990 -41.19 3.91 -2.19
CA SER A 990 -40.94 2.53 -2.60
C SER A 990 -40.83 1.55 -1.42
N ILE A 991 -41.08 0.27 -1.72
CA ILE A 991 -40.75 -0.89 -0.90
C ILE A 991 -40.07 -1.90 -1.82
N GLU A 992 -38.93 -2.44 -1.42
CA GLU A 992 -38.17 -3.46 -2.13
C GLU A 992 -37.80 -4.58 -1.17
N ARG A 993 -37.84 -5.83 -1.63
CA ARG A 993 -37.50 -7.02 -0.86
C ARG A 993 -36.70 -7.97 -1.74
N ASP A 994 -35.69 -8.58 -1.14
CA ASP A 994 -34.82 -9.54 -1.82
C ASP A 994 -34.81 -10.88 -1.09
N HIS A 995 -34.68 -11.94 -1.86
CA HIS A 995 -34.41 -13.29 -1.39
C HIS A 995 -33.01 -13.38 -0.75
N ALA A 996 -32.73 -14.52 -0.09
CA ALA A 996 -31.45 -14.75 0.58
C ALA A 996 -30.24 -14.78 -0.38
N ASP A 997 -30.47 -15.01 -1.67
CA ASP A 997 -29.45 -15.01 -2.73
C ASP A 997 -29.28 -13.63 -3.41
N GLY A 998 -30.04 -12.61 -2.96
CA GLY A 998 -30.01 -11.25 -3.50
C GLY A 998 -30.93 -11.02 -4.71
N THR A 999 -31.67 -12.02 -5.17
CA THR A 999 -32.68 -11.83 -6.23
C THR A 999 -33.94 -11.15 -5.67
N LEU A 1000 -34.66 -10.38 -6.50
CA LEU A 1000 -35.88 -9.68 -6.07
C LEU A 1000 -36.98 -10.68 -5.65
N ASP A 1001 -37.65 -10.42 -4.52
CA ASP A 1001 -38.87 -11.09 -4.03
C ASP A 1001 -40.10 -10.23 -4.32
N TYR A 1002 -39.99 -8.91 -4.09
CA TYR A 1002 -41.11 -8.00 -4.20
C TYR A 1002 -40.67 -6.54 -4.36
N THR A 1003 -41.34 -5.81 -5.25
CA THR A 1003 -41.21 -4.35 -5.34
C THR A 1003 -42.59 -3.69 -5.26
N LYS A 1004 -42.66 -2.49 -4.69
CA LYS A 1004 -43.84 -1.63 -4.75
C LYS A 1004 -43.43 -0.16 -4.83
N SER A 1005 -43.89 0.55 -5.85
CA SER A 1005 -43.73 2.00 -5.98
C SER A 1005 -45.03 2.74 -5.70
N PHE A 1006 -44.90 3.99 -5.26
CA PHE A 1006 -45.99 4.90 -4.93
C PHE A 1006 -45.79 6.20 -5.70
N ALA A 1007 -46.71 6.50 -6.62
CA ALA A 1007 -46.70 7.72 -7.39
C ALA A 1007 -47.41 8.86 -6.63
N THR A 1008 -47.09 10.10 -6.99
CA THR A 1008 -47.61 11.31 -6.33
C THR A 1008 -49.11 11.53 -6.53
N ASP A 1009 -49.71 10.93 -7.57
CA ASP A 1009 -51.15 10.95 -7.83
C ASP A 1009 -51.93 9.93 -6.97
N GLY A 1010 -51.24 9.08 -6.21
CA GLY A 1010 -51.81 7.99 -5.42
C GLY A 1010 -51.82 6.63 -6.13
N THR A 1011 -51.34 6.56 -7.37
CA THR A 1011 -51.17 5.30 -8.10
C THR A 1011 -50.06 4.46 -7.43
N THR A 1012 -50.25 3.14 -7.32
CA THR A 1012 -49.22 2.22 -6.83
C THR A 1012 -48.99 1.08 -7.81
N VAL A 1013 -47.74 0.67 -7.99
CA VAL A 1013 -47.37 -0.49 -8.81
C VAL A 1013 -46.62 -1.48 -7.93
N ALA A 1014 -47.10 -2.71 -7.83
CA ALA A 1014 -46.48 -3.76 -7.03
C ALA A 1014 -46.15 -4.97 -7.89
N THR A 1015 -44.90 -5.43 -7.88
CA THR A 1015 -44.46 -6.64 -8.59
C THR A 1015 -44.00 -7.70 -7.58
N SER A 1016 -44.48 -8.92 -7.72
CA SER A 1016 -43.98 -10.10 -6.97
C SER A 1016 -43.13 -10.96 -7.90
N TYR A 1017 -42.06 -11.53 -7.39
CA TYR A 1017 -41.09 -12.32 -8.13
C TYR A 1017 -41.05 -13.75 -7.60
N ASN A 1018 -40.60 -14.70 -8.42
CA ASN A 1018 -40.35 -16.07 -8.00
C ASN A 1018 -38.93 -16.21 -7.42
N ALA A 1019 -38.62 -17.40 -6.87
CA ALA A 1019 -37.33 -17.70 -6.25
C ALA A 1019 -36.09 -17.62 -7.19
N THR A 1020 -36.30 -17.33 -8.48
CA THR A 1020 -35.22 -17.08 -9.45
C THR A 1020 -35.15 -15.61 -9.88
N GLY A 1021 -35.89 -14.70 -9.22
CA GLY A 1021 -35.94 -13.28 -9.53
C GLY A 1021 -36.78 -12.89 -10.74
N HIS A 1022 -37.65 -13.77 -11.27
CA HIS A 1022 -38.52 -13.45 -12.40
C HIS A 1022 -39.88 -12.93 -11.92
N ALA A 1023 -40.37 -11.85 -12.53
CA ALA A 1023 -41.67 -11.27 -12.21
C ALA A 1023 -42.81 -12.28 -12.46
N VAL A 1024 -43.64 -12.50 -11.44
CA VAL A 1024 -44.82 -13.39 -11.50
C VAL A 1024 -46.08 -12.55 -11.69
N ASN A 1025 -46.27 -11.55 -10.84
CA ASN A 1025 -47.47 -10.71 -10.85
C ASN A 1025 -47.10 -9.24 -10.71
N THR A 1026 -47.60 -8.39 -11.58
CA THR A 1026 -47.54 -6.92 -11.46
C THR A 1026 -48.94 -6.36 -11.29
N THR A 1027 -49.21 -5.66 -10.20
CA THR A 1027 -50.49 -5.02 -9.89
C THR A 1027 -50.34 -3.52 -9.89
N THR A 1028 -51.08 -2.82 -10.75
CA THR A 1028 -51.20 -1.36 -10.76
C THR A 1028 -52.55 -0.98 -10.16
N VAL A 1029 -52.57 -0.20 -9.09
CA VAL A 1029 -53.79 0.42 -8.53
C VAL A 1029 -53.73 1.90 -8.84
N HIS A 1030 -54.65 2.41 -9.65
CA HIS A 1030 -54.71 3.82 -10.05
C HIS A 1030 -55.30 4.70 -8.94
N ALA A 1031 -55.10 6.01 -9.06
CA ALA A 1031 -55.63 7.01 -8.13
C ALA A 1031 -57.15 6.94 -7.91
N ASP A 1032 -57.92 6.54 -8.94
CA ASP A 1032 -59.37 6.33 -8.88
C ASP A 1032 -59.80 4.98 -8.27
N LYS A 1033 -58.82 4.20 -7.81
CA LYS A 1033 -58.91 2.85 -7.24
C LYS A 1033 -59.24 1.74 -8.24
N THR A 1034 -59.31 2.01 -9.54
CA THR A 1034 -59.28 0.95 -10.55
C THR A 1034 -57.95 0.21 -10.47
N LYS A 1035 -57.94 -1.07 -10.85
CA LYS A 1035 -56.78 -1.94 -10.66
C LYS A 1035 -56.54 -2.80 -11.89
N GLU A 1036 -55.32 -2.76 -12.41
CA GLU A 1036 -54.84 -3.66 -13.46
C GLU A 1036 -53.88 -4.68 -12.85
N VAL A 1037 -53.99 -5.95 -13.26
CA VAL A 1037 -53.09 -7.03 -12.82
C VAL A 1037 -52.54 -7.74 -14.05
N THR A 1038 -51.22 -7.82 -14.15
CA THR A 1038 -50.51 -8.65 -15.14
C THR A 1038 -49.93 -9.86 -14.43
N VAL A 1039 -50.22 -11.06 -14.93
CA VAL A 1039 -49.81 -12.35 -14.38
C VAL A 1039 -49.03 -13.10 -15.44
N ASN A 1040 -47.75 -13.34 -15.20
CA ASN A 1040 -46.92 -14.23 -16.01
C ASN A 1040 -47.19 -15.67 -15.58
N LEU A 1041 -47.91 -16.43 -16.41
CA LEU A 1041 -48.39 -17.77 -16.04
C LEU A 1041 -47.21 -18.73 -15.83
N GLN A 1042 -47.20 -19.39 -14.67
CA GLN A 1042 -46.12 -20.31 -14.26
C GLN A 1042 -46.42 -21.76 -14.64
N ASP A 1043 -47.30 -22.00 -15.62
CA ASP A 1043 -47.74 -23.33 -16.08
C ASP A 1043 -46.89 -23.91 -17.22
N GLY A 1044 -45.81 -23.22 -17.59
CA GLY A 1044 -44.87 -23.62 -18.64
C GLY A 1044 -45.27 -23.18 -20.05
N THR A 1045 -46.42 -22.50 -20.22
CA THR A 1045 -46.84 -21.94 -21.52
C THR A 1045 -46.04 -20.69 -21.90
N GLY A 1046 -45.64 -19.90 -20.89
CA GLY A 1046 -45.05 -18.59 -21.08
C GLY A 1046 -46.06 -17.50 -21.46
N ASP A 1047 -47.36 -17.78 -21.29
CA ASP A 1047 -48.46 -16.87 -21.57
C ASP A 1047 -48.61 -15.79 -20.49
N VAL A 1048 -49.15 -14.64 -20.87
CA VAL A 1048 -49.34 -13.49 -19.97
C VAL A 1048 -50.81 -13.14 -19.87
N ARG A 1049 -51.35 -13.14 -18.65
CA ARG A 1049 -52.73 -12.75 -18.38
C ARG A 1049 -52.80 -11.32 -17.86
N HIS A 1050 -53.61 -10.47 -18.49
CA HIS A 1050 -53.93 -9.13 -18.04
C HIS A 1050 -55.38 -9.07 -17.53
N GLU A 1051 -55.61 -8.48 -16.37
CA GLU A 1051 -56.91 -8.38 -15.70
C GLU A 1051 -57.21 -6.92 -15.33
N SER A 1052 -58.41 -6.43 -15.63
CA SER A 1052 -58.86 -5.08 -15.28
C SER A 1052 -60.00 -5.12 -14.27
N TYR A 1053 -59.89 -4.36 -13.19
CA TYR A 1053 -60.85 -4.32 -12.08
C TYR A 1053 -61.39 -2.90 -11.86
N SER A 1054 -62.66 -2.82 -11.44
CA SER A 1054 -63.28 -1.56 -11.01
C SER A 1054 -62.77 -1.09 -9.65
N SER A 1055 -63.12 0.15 -9.28
CA SER A 1055 -62.83 0.74 -7.97
C SER A 1055 -63.47 0.02 -6.78
N ALA A 1056 -64.45 -0.86 -7.02
CA ALA A 1056 -65.03 -1.77 -6.03
C ALA A 1056 -64.30 -3.13 -5.96
N ASN A 1057 -63.16 -3.28 -6.66
CA ASN A 1057 -62.37 -4.50 -6.76
C ASN A 1057 -63.12 -5.68 -7.41
N VAL A 1058 -63.97 -5.38 -8.39
CA VAL A 1058 -64.70 -6.38 -9.19
C VAL A 1058 -64.02 -6.52 -10.56
N LEU A 1059 -63.64 -7.73 -10.95
CA LEU A 1059 -63.02 -8.03 -12.25
C LEU A 1059 -64.00 -7.67 -13.37
N GLN A 1060 -63.61 -6.73 -14.24
CA GLN A 1060 -64.43 -6.24 -15.36
C GLN A 1060 -64.12 -7.00 -16.65
N LYS A 1061 -62.83 -7.21 -16.93
CA LYS A 1061 -62.34 -7.94 -18.10
C LYS A 1061 -60.99 -8.57 -17.83
N PHE A 1062 -60.62 -9.58 -18.62
CA PHE A 1062 -59.24 -10.07 -18.66
C PHE A 1062 -58.91 -10.66 -20.03
N ASN A 1063 -57.63 -10.73 -20.37
CA ASN A 1063 -57.14 -11.39 -21.57
C ASN A 1063 -55.88 -12.20 -21.26
N VAL A 1064 -55.65 -13.26 -22.03
CA VAL A 1064 -54.44 -14.06 -22.03
C VAL A 1064 -53.79 -13.87 -23.38
N ALA A 1065 -52.61 -13.27 -23.39
CA ALA A 1065 -51.74 -13.17 -24.55
C ALA A 1065 -50.88 -14.43 -24.61
N HIS A 1066 -50.95 -15.13 -25.73
CA HIS A 1066 -50.24 -16.37 -25.97
C HIS A 1066 -48.91 -16.10 -26.69
N GLN A 1067 -47.92 -16.97 -26.48
CA GLN A 1067 -46.61 -16.84 -27.14
C GLN A 1067 -46.64 -16.92 -28.67
N ASP A 1068 -47.69 -17.52 -29.25
CA ASP A 1068 -47.88 -17.59 -30.70
C ASP A 1068 -48.45 -16.30 -31.33
N GLY A 1069 -48.67 -15.26 -30.50
CA GLY A 1069 -49.20 -13.97 -30.93
C GLY A 1069 -50.73 -13.89 -30.95
N THR A 1070 -51.44 -14.93 -30.53
CA THR A 1070 -52.90 -14.90 -30.34
C THR A 1070 -53.28 -14.37 -28.97
N THR A 1071 -54.51 -13.85 -28.85
CA THR A 1071 -55.08 -13.36 -27.60
C THR A 1071 -56.45 -13.99 -27.37
N THR A 1072 -56.66 -14.54 -26.17
CA THR A 1072 -58.00 -14.93 -25.70
C THR A 1072 -58.49 -13.93 -24.66
N ALA A 1073 -59.69 -13.40 -24.82
CA ALA A 1073 -60.16 -12.24 -24.06
C ALA A 1073 -61.61 -12.41 -23.57
N TRP A 1074 -61.90 -11.93 -22.36
CA TRP A 1074 -63.20 -12.04 -21.70
C TRP A 1074 -63.67 -10.69 -21.17
N ALA A 1075 -64.86 -10.28 -21.55
CA ALA A 1075 -65.60 -9.19 -20.93
C ALA A 1075 -66.64 -9.76 -19.96
N LEU A 1076 -66.61 -9.32 -18.70
CA LEU A 1076 -67.44 -9.87 -17.61
C LEU A 1076 -68.49 -8.89 -17.09
N THR A 1077 -68.40 -7.62 -17.49
CA THR A 1077 -69.29 -6.54 -17.08
C THR A 1077 -69.57 -5.65 -18.28
N ASN A 1078 -70.63 -4.83 -18.21
CA ASN A 1078 -71.10 -4.06 -19.34
C ASN A 1078 -70.09 -3.01 -19.82
N SER A 1079 -70.22 -2.61 -21.09
CA SER A 1079 -69.50 -1.49 -21.72
C SER A 1079 -67.97 -1.62 -21.72
N GLN A 1080 -67.45 -2.85 -21.82
CA GLN A 1080 -65.99 -3.08 -21.91
C GLN A 1080 -65.49 -2.98 -23.34
N THR A 1081 -64.27 -2.48 -23.50
CA THR A 1081 -63.55 -2.55 -24.77
C THR A 1081 -62.45 -3.60 -24.68
N MET A 1082 -62.51 -4.56 -25.59
CA MET A 1082 -61.57 -5.66 -25.75
C MET A 1082 -60.73 -5.39 -26.99
N THR A 1083 -59.41 -5.58 -26.89
CA THR A 1083 -58.49 -5.34 -28.00
C THR A 1083 -57.70 -6.62 -28.24
N GLY A 1084 -57.73 -7.09 -29.49
CA GLY A 1084 -56.85 -8.15 -29.97
C GLY A 1084 -55.57 -7.61 -30.58
N GLY A 1085 -54.70 -8.52 -31.00
CA GLY A 1085 -53.57 -8.26 -31.88
C GLY A 1085 -53.96 -8.47 -33.35
N ARG A 1086 -52.96 -8.78 -34.17
CA ARG A 1086 -53.12 -9.23 -35.57
C ARG A 1086 -53.21 -10.76 -35.68
N GLY A 1087 -53.16 -11.46 -34.54
CA GLY A 1087 -53.28 -12.91 -34.47
C GLY A 1087 -54.73 -13.36 -34.68
N ASN A 1088 -54.97 -14.66 -34.64
CA ASN A 1088 -56.32 -15.19 -34.68
C ASN A 1088 -56.89 -15.18 -33.26
N ASP A 1089 -57.57 -14.11 -32.88
CA ASP A 1089 -57.95 -13.86 -31.50
C ASP A 1089 -59.33 -14.44 -31.17
N THR A 1090 -59.59 -14.67 -29.89
CA THR A 1090 -60.88 -15.18 -29.41
C THR A 1090 -61.44 -14.30 -28.31
N PHE A 1091 -62.66 -13.81 -28.48
CA PHE A 1091 -63.37 -12.93 -27.55
C PHE A 1091 -64.60 -13.63 -26.99
N TYR A 1092 -64.82 -13.49 -25.68
CA TYR A 1092 -66.02 -13.95 -24.98
C TYR A 1092 -66.70 -12.75 -24.31
N LEU A 1093 -67.93 -12.46 -24.72
CA LEU A 1093 -68.73 -11.35 -24.22
C LEU A 1093 -69.80 -11.91 -23.26
N TYR A 1094 -69.74 -11.58 -21.98
CA TYR A 1094 -70.69 -12.09 -20.97
C TYR A 1094 -71.57 -10.98 -20.38
N ALA A 1095 -71.51 -9.78 -20.93
CA ALA A 1095 -72.29 -8.64 -20.49
C ALA A 1095 -72.94 -7.96 -21.71
N ASP A 1096 -73.25 -6.67 -21.62
CA ASP A 1096 -73.94 -5.96 -22.68
C ASP A 1096 -73.23 -4.63 -23.03
N ASP A 1097 -73.35 -4.20 -24.29
CA ASP A 1097 -72.74 -2.98 -24.88
C ASP A 1097 -71.20 -3.03 -24.99
N GLU A 1098 -70.63 -4.21 -25.23
CA GLU A 1098 -69.19 -4.38 -25.40
C GLU A 1098 -68.67 -3.90 -26.76
N LYS A 1099 -67.37 -3.59 -26.80
CA LYS A 1099 -66.65 -3.19 -28.02
C LYS A 1099 -65.47 -4.11 -28.25
N ILE A 1100 -65.35 -4.65 -29.47
CA ILE A 1100 -64.19 -5.42 -29.90
C ILE A 1100 -63.41 -4.60 -30.90
N GLN A 1101 -62.15 -4.33 -30.59
CA GLN A 1101 -61.25 -3.63 -31.50
C GLN A 1101 -60.50 -4.65 -32.37
N PHE A 1102 -60.94 -4.73 -33.62
CA PHE A 1102 -60.39 -5.64 -34.63
C PHE A 1102 -59.21 -4.98 -35.35
N THR A 1103 -58.03 -5.60 -35.25
CA THR A 1103 -56.79 -5.05 -35.83
C THR A 1103 -56.14 -5.94 -36.90
N GLY A 1104 -56.76 -7.08 -37.21
CA GLY A 1104 -56.39 -8.02 -38.27
C GLY A 1104 -56.42 -9.47 -37.78
N GLY A 1105 -56.35 -10.46 -38.68
CA GLY A 1105 -56.40 -11.89 -38.35
C GLY A 1105 -57.79 -12.53 -38.55
N HIS A 1106 -57.92 -13.79 -38.15
CA HIS A 1106 -59.17 -14.55 -38.20
C HIS A 1106 -59.78 -14.71 -36.80
N ASP A 1107 -60.49 -13.67 -36.36
CA ASP A 1107 -60.98 -13.57 -34.99
C ASP A 1107 -62.31 -14.30 -34.79
N LYS A 1108 -62.54 -14.75 -33.57
CA LYS A 1108 -63.78 -15.39 -33.14
C LYS A 1108 -64.39 -14.64 -31.98
N VAL A 1109 -65.71 -14.45 -32.05
CA VAL A 1109 -66.46 -13.79 -30.98
C VAL A 1109 -67.58 -14.71 -30.52
N TYR A 1110 -67.62 -14.93 -29.21
CA TYR A 1110 -68.66 -15.69 -28.53
C TYR A 1110 -69.62 -14.74 -27.83
N SER A 1111 -70.91 -15.08 -27.93
CA SER A 1111 -72.02 -14.41 -27.23
C SER A 1111 -72.20 -12.93 -27.61
N PHE A 1112 -72.01 -12.58 -28.89
CA PHE A 1112 -72.22 -11.21 -29.38
C PHE A 1112 -73.70 -10.81 -29.29
N ASP A 1113 -74.03 -9.80 -28.47
CA ASP A 1113 -75.38 -9.28 -28.31
C ASP A 1113 -75.76 -8.39 -29.50
N THR A 1114 -76.88 -8.74 -30.14
CA THR A 1114 -77.43 -8.00 -31.27
C THR A 1114 -78.68 -7.18 -30.90
N SER A 1115 -79.03 -7.13 -29.62
CA SER A 1115 -80.27 -6.53 -29.13
C SER A 1115 -80.12 -5.07 -28.69
N ALA A 1116 -80.92 -4.17 -29.27
CA ALA A 1116 -80.93 -2.76 -28.88
C ALA A 1116 -81.66 -2.56 -27.52
N PRO A 1117 -81.19 -1.63 -26.65
CA PRO A 1117 -80.14 -0.63 -26.88
C PRO A 1117 -78.72 -1.05 -26.46
N THR A 1118 -78.50 -2.30 -26.07
CA THR A 1118 -77.25 -2.79 -25.48
C THR A 1118 -76.39 -3.60 -26.45
N THR A 1119 -76.52 -3.27 -27.74
CA THR A 1119 -75.85 -3.99 -28.82
C THR A 1119 -74.34 -3.91 -28.70
N ASP A 1120 -73.66 -5.03 -28.91
CA ASP A 1120 -72.20 -5.05 -29.00
C ASP A 1120 -71.72 -4.44 -30.32
N HIS A 1121 -70.49 -3.93 -30.32
CA HIS A 1121 -69.90 -3.26 -31.47
C HIS A 1121 -68.54 -3.84 -31.84
N ILE A 1122 -68.29 -3.94 -33.14
CA ILE A 1122 -66.97 -4.23 -33.70
C ILE A 1122 -66.38 -2.91 -34.20
N VAL A 1123 -65.27 -2.50 -33.59
CA VAL A 1123 -64.45 -1.38 -34.02
C VAL A 1123 -63.40 -1.89 -34.99
N ILE A 1124 -63.55 -1.57 -36.27
CA ILE A 1124 -62.60 -1.94 -37.33
C ILE A 1124 -61.75 -0.72 -37.65
N THR A 1125 -60.43 -0.90 -37.66
CA THR A 1125 -59.55 0.21 -38.05
C THR A 1125 -59.78 0.64 -39.49
N THR A 1126 -59.78 1.94 -39.75
CA THR A 1126 -59.91 2.51 -41.11
C THR A 1126 -58.85 2.00 -42.11
N ALA A 1127 -57.74 1.42 -41.62
CA ALA A 1127 -56.74 0.76 -42.46
C ALA A 1127 -57.20 -0.58 -43.06
N LEU A 1128 -58.21 -1.24 -42.47
CA LEU A 1128 -58.73 -2.53 -42.92
C LEU A 1128 -60.05 -2.38 -43.68
N ALA A 1129 -60.94 -1.51 -43.22
CA ALA A 1129 -62.20 -1.18 -43.90
C ALA A 1129 -62.61 0.27 -43.58
N HIS A 1130 -63.17 0.99 -44.54
CA HIS A 1130 -63.52 2.40 -44.37
C HIS A 1130 -65.00 2.58 -43.98
N ALA A 1131 -65.86 1.65 -44.37
CA ALA A 1131 -67.29 1.68 -44.08
C ALA A 1131 -67.90 0.27 -44.07
N TYR A 1132 -69.14 0.16 -43.58
CA TYR A 1132 -69.90 -1.10 -43.53
C TYR A 1132 -70.05 -1.78 -44.91
N SER A 1133 -70.07 -0.98 -45.99
CA SER A 1133 -70.13 -1.49 -47.37
C SER A 1133 -68.89 -2.28 -47.81
N ASP A 1134 -67.77 -2.14 -47.10
CA ASP A 1134 -66.52 -2.83 -47.42
C ASP A 1134 -66.49 -4.24 -46.82
N LEU A 1135 -67.46 -4.56 -45.95
CA LEU A 1135 -67.56 -5.85 -45.28
C LEU A 1135 -68.43 -6.82 -46.07
N ASN A 1136 -67.99 -8.07 -46.21
CA ASN A 1136 -68.80 -9.14 -46.78
C ASN A 1136 -69.29 -10.08 -45.66
N LEU A 1137 -70.58 -10.02 -45.37
CA LEU A 1137 -71.21 -10.82 -44.32
C LEU A 1137 -71.94 -12.02 -44.92
N SER A 1138 -71.69 -13.21 -44.38
CA SER A 1138 -72.33 -14.45 -44.81
C SER A 1138 -72.72 -15.32 -43.62
N GLN A 1139 -73.83 -16.05 -43.75
CA GLN A 1139 -74.21 -17.06 -42.77
C GLN A 1139 -73.35 -18.30 -42.99
N SER A 1140 -72.69 -18.77 -41.93
CA SER A 1140 -71.87 -19.98 -41.92
C SER A 1140 -72.40 -20.94 -40.85
N GLY A 1141 -73.33 -21.82 -41.23
CA GLY A 1141 -74.01 -22.68 -40.26
C GLY A 1141 -74.82 -21.86 -39.26
N GLY A 1142 -74.55 -22.04 -37.96
CA GLY A 1142 -75.18 -21.28 -36.87
C GLY A 1142 -74.55 -19.91 -36.59
N ASP A 1143 -73.51 -19.53 -37.32
CA ASP A 1143 -72.64 -18.39 -37.05
C ASP A 1143 -72.65 -17.37 -38.21
N VAL A 1144 -72.20 -16.14 -37.97
CA VAL A 1144 -72.00 -15.12 -39.02
C VAL A 1144 -70.51 -14.90 -39.26
N LEU A 1145 -70.07 -15.10 -40.51
CA LEU A 1145 -68.71 -14.79 -40.94
C LEU A 1145 -68.70 -13.41 -41.61
N ILE A 1146 -67.94 -12.49 -41.04
CA ILE A 1146 -67.66 -11.15 -41.56
C ILE A 1146 -66.27 -11.18 -42.19
N THR A 1147 -66.20 -11.11 -43.51
CA THR A 1147 -64.92 -11.08 -44.23
C THR A 1147 -64.57 -9.64 -44.58
N VAL A 1148 -63.39 -9.20 -44.16
CA VAL A 1148 -62.84 -7.89 -44.53
C VAL A 1148 -61.98 -8.04 -45.79
N ASP A 1149 -61.02 -8.97 -45.77
CA ASP A 1149 -60.25 -9.39 -46.95
C ASP A 1149 -59.80 -10.86 -46.84
N HIS A 1150 -58.91 -11.31 -47.72
CA HIS A 1150 -58.42 -12.70 -47.75
C HIS A 1150 -57.72 -13.20 -46.47
N ASN A 1151 -57.19 -12.29 -45.65
CA ASN A 1151 -56.37 -12.56 -44.46
C ASN A 1151 -57.08 -12.09 -43.18
N ASN A 1152 -58.22 -11.40 -43.29
CA ASN A 1152 -58.86 -10.72 -42.18
C ASN A 1152 -60.35 -11.04 -42.15
N SER A 1153 -60.80 -11.72 -41.10
CA SER A 1153 -62.21 -12.07 -40.92
C SER A 1153 -62.59 -12.14 -39.44
N ILE A 1154 -63.87 -11.94 -39.14
CA ILE A 1154 -64.43 -12.10 -37.80
C ILE A 1154 -65.59 -13.10 -37.87
N LEU A 1155 -65.58 -14.11 -37.02
CA LEU A 1155 -66.67 -15.08 -36.90
C LEU A 1155 -67.47 -14.81 -35.61
N LEU A 1156 -68.70 -14.32 -35.77
CA LEU A 1156 -69.67 -14.18 -34.67
C LEU A 1156 -70.39 -15.51 -34.47
N THR A 1157 -70.15 -16.17 -33.35
CA THR A 1157 -70.70 -17.50 -33.09
C THR A 1157 -72.12 -17.42 -32.53
N GLY A 1158 -73.00 -18.33 -32.97
CA GLY A 1158 -74.39 -18.40 -32.53
C GLY A 1158 -75.30 -17.25 -32.99
N THR A 1159 -74.79 -16.35 -33.85
CA THR A 1159 -75.51 -15.18 -34.35
C THR A 1159 -76.22 -15.49 -35.67
N GLN A 1160 -77.40 -14.91 -35.88
CA GLN A 1160 -78.12 -14.97 -37.15
C GLN A 1160 -77.83 -13.70 -37.97
N LEU A 1161 -77.50 -13.86 -39.25
CA LEU A 1161 -77.16 -12.75 -40.14
C LEU A 1161 -78.25 -11.69 -40.23
N SER A 1162 -79.53 -12.07 -40.07
CA SER A 1162 -80.67 -11.14 -40.06
C SER A 1162 -80.62 -10.13 -38.90
N ASN A 1163 -79.87 -10.44 -37.85
CA ASN A 1163 -79.75 -9.63 -36.65
C ASN A 1163 -78.45 -8.82 -36.63
N VAL A 1164 -77.61 -8.91 -37.68
CA VAL A 1164 -76.39 -8.11 -37.78
C VAL A 1164 -76.67 -6.89 -38.64
N HIS A 1165 -76.49 -5.71 -38.05
CA HIS A 1165 -76.86 -4.43 -38.64
C HIS A 1165 -75.65 -3.49 -38.72
N SER A 1166 -75.74 -2.47 -39.58
CA SER A 1166 -74.62 -1.58 -39.86
C SER A 1166 -74.17 -0.75 -38.65
N ASP A 1167 -75.07 -0.49 -37.70
CA ASP A 1167 -74.80 0.24 -36.45
C ASP A 1167 -73.88 -0.53 -35.49
N MET A 1168 -73.75 -1.85 -35.63
CA MET A 1168 -72.82 -2.68 -34.85
C MET A 1168 -71.36 -2.51 -35.28
N PHE A 1169 -71.08 -1.74 -36.34
CA PHE A 1169 -69.74 -1.55 -36.87
C PHE A 1169 -69.31 -0.10 -36.75
N LEU A 1170 -68.20 0.10 -36.06
CA LEU A 1170 -67.57 1.40 -35.89
C LEU A 1170 -66.25 1.40 -36.68
N PHE A 1171 -66.04 2.42 -37.51
CA PHE A 1171 -64.82 2.55 -38.31
C PHE A 1171 -64.03 3.73 -37.77
N ALA A 1172 -62.90 3.45 -37.13
CA ALA A 1172 -62.11 4.43 -36.38
C ALA A 1172 -60.61 4.36 -36.68
#